data_AF-A0A1L3ESD8-F1
#
_entry.id   AF-A0A1L3ESD8-F1
#
_cell.length_a   1.000
_cell.length_b   1.000
_cell.length_c   1.000
_cell.angle_alpha   90.00
_cell.angle_beta   90.00
_cell.angle_gamma   90.00
#
_symmetry.space_group_name_H-M   'P 1'
#
loop_
_entity.id
_entity.type
_entity.pdbx_description
1 polymer ?
#
loop_
_entity_poly.entity_id
_entity_poly.type
_entity_poly.pdbx_seq_one_letter_code
_entity_poly.pdbx_strand_id
1 'polypeptide(L)'
;MVLLPLACVLDLPDACANDLTDVEFDAGMLKQRGIDPKLAEYFRQAPRFTAGRHVVALRVNGRSMGRVQASFNETGALCVDAALLEAAEIAASSIDERPSGQSPAFACPDMTSRLPRANVELDPAQGEVSLLVPTDALRTPRQDVSGYARGGTAALLNYEVIGMDSRRGSRGSRYGSANTELGFNAGDWVVRSRQVATSSDGRYRTDLLDTYAQRSFANHRAVLQLGQLNIMNPALAGAQISGVQLMSEQALATPEGGAIVEGVASSPARVDVRQDGVLIYSTVVPVGPFALTRVPRINRHGSLDVTVVGSGGERQHFVVSPAMAGTATPSAGYSLAVGRARKTGGIGTPWVVSAGWSGPVRRRIVLSSGTMLATAYQSFGVGLGSSLATTTQVQVDLVGSRASRERVAGVQGTLTLSQRLNAQWSMAYSSTRQSHGFRELLDTARIGATTRNRTRYRSQSSASLSWSDSRFGNLSAGYSRTTLFDGRTTKRALASWATRLGRASMSLSAEWNLGHAMRSGNNAIYFNATIPLGDRRRMSTTIRRYTGETRYGTTFSDQVNEFVSYRAGLEYRSGDGRRSLNTAVSLLPRYLQLDAGYTRDTRSNSVSLAVRGGLVLHEHGLTASPYAVRDTFGVLSVGDAAGVRVSTPGGPVWTDGRGYAVLPQLSPYGKSGIEVATDSLPRNVDIHRGAAMVQAGRGAVMALDFAVNTTRRVLVSARTVDGRVVPFGATVTDGQGEVVGVVQGDGEIFVPNALATPRLTVRRDDMPDCGLDIRLGEQRDTNAYYESMAAVCRPIENDPR
;
A
#
# COMPACT_ATOMS: atom_id res chain seq x y z
N MET A 1 -46.76 -36.29 -13.77
CA MET A 1 -47.76 -35.88 -12.77
C MET A 1 -47.27 -34.58 -12.15
N VAL A 2 -47.85 -33.39 -12.28
CA VAL A 2 -48.98 -32.87 -13.06
C VAL A 2 -48.86 -31.32 -12.93
N LEU A 3 -49.05 -30.61 -14.05
CA LEU A 3 -49.51 -29.21 -14.23
C LEU A 3 -48.70 -28.00 -13.69
N LEU A 4 -48.12 -27.21 -14.61
CA LEU A 4 -48.52 -25.79 -14.82
C LEU A 4 -50.04 -25.76 -15.04
N PRO A 5 -50.88 -24.81 -14.55
CA PRO A 5 -50.70 -23.35 -14.71
C PRO A 5 -51.42 -22.45 -13.64
N LEU A 6 -50.88 -21.31 -13.23
CA LEU A 6 -51.71 -20.18 -12.76
C LEU A 6 -50.88 -18.88 -12.65
N ALA A 7 -50.62 -18.25 -13.79
CA ALA A 7 -50.26 -16.83 -13.85
C ALA A 7 -50.47 -16.28 -15.27
N CYS A 8 -51.61 -16.62 -15.90
CA CYS A 8 -52.18 -15.83 -17.00
C CYS A 8 -53.21 -14.86 -16.39
N VAL A 9 -52.78 -13.98 -15.50
CA VAL A 9 -53.55 -12.80 -15.07
C VAL A 9 -52.49 -11.77 -14.69
N LEU A 10 -52.10 -10.95 -15.68
CA LEU A 10 -51.52 -9.60 -15.58
C LEU A 10 -50.66 -9.36 -16.84
N ASP A 11 -51.30 -8.74 -17.83
CA ASP A 11 -50.72 -8.19 -19.05
C ASP A 11 -49.51 -7.28 -18.76
N LEU A 12 -48.30 -7.74 -19.09
CA LEU A 12 -47.13 -6.89 -19.35
C LEU A 12 -46.27 -7.55 -20.44
N PRO A 13 -46.58 -7.39 -21.73
CA PRO A 13 -45.69 -7.79 -22.81
C PRO A 13 -44.75 -6.63 -23.13
N ASP A 14 -43.77 -6.31 -22.26
CA ASP A 14 -42.71 -5.32 -22.57
C ASP A 14 -41.55 -5.35 -21.54
N ALA A 15 -40.96 -6.52 -21.27
CA ALA A 15 -39.77 -6.55 -20.40
C ALA A 15 -38.69 -7.57 -20.79
N CYS A 16 -38.80 -8.24 -21.94
CA CYS A 16 -37.82 -9.24 -22.36
C CYS A 16 -37.63 -9.23 -23.90
N ALA A 17 -37.14 -8.11 -24.44
CA ALA A 17 -36.53 -8.09 -25.76
C ALA A 17 -35.49 -6.97 -25.82
N ASN A 18 -34.24 -7.27 -25.49
CA ASN A 18 -33.09 -6.45 -25.86
C ASN A 18 -32.60 -6.94 -27.23
N ASP A 19 -33.40 -6.72 -28.27
CA ASP A 19 -32.89 -6.64 -29.64
C ASP A 19 -32.65 -5.15 -29.90
N LEU A 20 -31.38 -4.76 -30.02
CA LEU A 20 -30.99 -3.44 -30.49
C LEU A 20 -31.45 -3.31 -31.95
N THR A 21 -32.64 -2.78 -32.14
CA THR A 21 -33.13 -2.31 -33.43
C THR A 21 -32.27 -1.15 -33.94
N ASP A 22 -32.06 -1.09 -35.25
CA ASP A 22 -31.29 -0.05 -35.96
C ASP A 22 -31.64 1.35 -35.42
N VAL A 23 -30.64 2.06 -34.88
CA VAL A 23 -30.84 3.41 -34.34
C VAL A 23 -30.62 4.43 -35.44
N GLU A 24 -31.68 5.12 -35.87
CA GLU A 24 -31.58 6.16 -36.92
C GLU A 24 -31.19 7.52 -36.31
N PHE A 25 -30.12 8.14 -36.82
CA PHE A 25 -29.66 9.45 -36.37
C PHE A 25 -30.08 10.56 -37.35
N ASP A 26 -30.48 11.72 -36.84
CA ASP A 26 -30.87 12.88 -37.65
C ASP A 26 -29.64 13.53 -38.32
N ALA A 27 -29.53 13.35 -39.64
CA ALA A 27 -28.43 13.89 -40.45
C ALA A 27 -28.40 15.43 -40.53
N GLY A 28 -29.54 16.10 -40.37
CA GLY A 28 -29.64 17.56 -40.36
C GLY A 28 -29.03 18.15 -39.09
N MET A 29 -29.33 17.57 -37.93
CA MET A 29 -28.73 17.96 -36.65
C MET A 29 -27.21 17.72 -36.62
N LEU A 30 -26.73 16.60 -37.19
CA LEU A 30 -25.30 16.29 -37.26
C LEU A 30 -24.53 17.31 -38.11
N LYS A 31 -25.04 17.69 -39.28
CA LYS A 31 -24.44 18.74 -40.13
C LYS A 31 -24.38 20.10 -39.43
N GLN A 32 -25.44 20.48 -38.71
CA GLN A 32 -25.45 21.74 -37.95
C GLN A 32 -24.42 21.77 -36.82
N ARG A 33 -23.97 20.61 -36.33
CA ARG A 33 -22.91 20.48 -35.32
C ARG A 33 -21.53 20.20 -35.89
N GLY A 34 -21.37 20.26 -37.22
CA GLY A 34 -20.09 19.98 -37.89
C GLY A 34 -19.67 18.50 -37.85
N ILE A 35 -20.60 17.58 -37.59
CA ILE A 35 -20.35 16.14 -37.55
C ILE A 35 -20.78 15.54 -38.89
N ASP A 36 -19.88 14.80 -39.54
CA ASP A 36 -20.17 14.12 -40.81
C ASP A 36 -21.32 13.09 -40.60
N PRO A 37 -22.44 13.19 -41.32
CA PRO A 37 -23.53 12.21 -41.25
C PRO A 37 -23.08 10.76 -41.53
N LYS A 38 -21.94 10.53 -42.19
CA LYS A 38 -21.36 9.20 -42.35
C LYS A 38 -21.00 8.52 -41.02
N LEU A 39 -20.74 9.28 -39.95
CA LEU A 39 -20.53 8.71 -38.60
C LEU A 39 -21.80 8.02 -38.07
N ALA A 40 -22.99 8.52 -38.41
CA ALA A 40 -24.25 7.92 -37.98
C ALA A 40 -24.38 6.48 -38.50
N GLU A 41 -23.99 6.27 -39.76
CA GLU A 41 -24.03 4.96 -40.41
C GLU A 41 -23.13 3.94 -39.70
N TYR A 42 -22.00 4.40 -39.15
CA TYR A 42 -21.03 3.60 -38.41
C TYR A 42 -21.54 3.15 -37.04
N PHE A 43 -22.28 4.00 -36.32
CA PHE A 43 -22.78 3.74 -34.97
C PHE A 43 -24.21 3.17 -34.90
N ARG A 44 -24.91 3.12 -36.03
CA ARG A 44 -26.31 2.66 -36.17
C ARG A 44 -26.59 1.30 -35.53
N GLN A 45 -25.64 0.37 -35.67
CA GLN A 45 -25.80 -1.02 -35.26
C GLN A 45 -25.29 -1.31 -33.84
N ALA A 46 -24.21 -0.66 -33.41
CA ALA A 46 -23.62 -0.86 -32.09
C ALA A 46 -22.60 0.24 -31.75
N PRO A 47 -22.37 0.54 -30.46
CA PRO A 47 -21.21 1.29 -30.01
C PRO A 47 -19.91 0.56 -30.42
N ARG A 48 -19.01 1.25 -31.14
CA ARG A 48 -17.71 0.70 -31.58
C ARG A 48 -16.60 1.74 -31.44
N PHE A 49 -15.35 1.33 -31.35
CA PHE A 49 -14.24 2.28 -31.47
C PHE A 49 -14.10 2.72 -32.93
N THR A 50 -13.72 3.97 -33.18
CA THR A 50 -13.37 4.41 -34.55
C THR A 50 -12.00 3.88 -34.94
N ALA A 51 -11.74 3.73 -36.24
CA ALA A 51 -10.44 3.28 -36.74
C ALA A 51 -9.29 4.17 -36.24
N GLY A 52 -8.15 3.57 -35.92
CA GLY A 52 -6.96 4.27 -35.46
C GLY A 52 -6.56 3.94 -34.02
N ARG A 53 -5.74 4.80 -33.42
CA ARG A 53 -5.17 4.59 -32.08
C ARG A 53 -5.96 5.34 -31.02
N HIS A 54 -6.45 4.61 -30.03
CA HIS A 54 -7.20 5.14 -28.89
C HIS A 54 -6.50 4.81 -27.57
N VAL A 55 -6.55 5.73 -26.61
CA VAL A 55 -6.11 5.44 -25.24
C VAL A 55 -7.29 4.80 -24.50
N VAL A 56 -7.14 3.53 -24.12
CA VAL A 56 -8.20 2.74 -23.50
C VAL A 56 -7.76 2.19 -22.15
N ALA A 57 -8.69 2.04 -21.20
CA ALA A 57 -8.47 1.26 -20.00
C ALA A 57 -8.44 -0.23 -20.36
N LEU A 58 -7.35 -0.93 -20.07
CA LEU A 58 -7.21 -2.35 -20.38
C LEU A 58 -7.47 -3.20 -19.14
N ARG A 59 -8.28 -4.25 -19.28
CA ARG A 59 -8.44 -5.32 -18.27
C ARG A 59 -8.13 -6.67 -18.89
N VAL A 60 -7.38 -7.50 -18.16
CA VAL A 60 -7.04 -8.87 -18.58
C VAL A 60 -7.42 -9.83 -17.47
N ASN A 61 -8.29 -10.80 -17.76
CA ASN A 61 -8.84 -11.76 -16.79
C ASN A 61 -9.40 -11.07 -15.53
N GLY A 62 -10.09 -9.95 -15.72
CA GLY A 62 -10.66 -9.14 -14.64
C GLY A 62 -9.67 -8.22 -13.90
N ARG A 63 -8.36 -8.32 -14.16
CA ARG A 63 -7.30 -7.47 -13.59
C ARG A 63 -7.11 -6.21 -14.43
N SER A 64 -7.19 -5.03 -13.82
CA SER A 64 -6.87 -3.76 -14.50
C SER A 64 -5.37 -3.67 -14.80
N MET A 65 -5.04 -3.32 -16.03
CA MET A 65 -3.69 -3.13 -16.55
C MET A 65 -3.33 -1.64 -16.71
N GLY A 66 -4.27 -0.74 -16.39
CA GLY A 66 -4.13 0.71 -16.58
C GLY A 66 -4.56 1.18 -17.97
N ARG A 67 -4.24 2.43 -18.30
CA ARG A 67 -4.52 3.01 -19.62
C ARG A 67 -3.40 2.68 -20.59
N VAL A 68 -3.77 2.19 -21.77
CA VAL A 68 -2.85 1.73 -22.82
C VAL A 68 -3.28 2.31 -24.16
N GLN A 69 -2.35 2.44 -25.11
CA GLN A 69 -2.71 2.80 -26.48
C GLN A 69 -3.05 1.52 -27.24
N ALA A 70 -4.29 1.41 -27.70
CA ALA A 70 -4.79 0.29 -28.50
C ALA A 70 -5.13 0.78 -29.91
N SER A 71 -4.86 -0.06 -30.91
CA SER A 71 -5.21 0.21 -32.30
C SER A 71 -6.50 -0.54 -32.66
N PHE A 72 -7.36 0.09 -33.46
CA PHE A 72 -8.62 -0.49 -33.93
C PHE A 72 -8.72 -0.41 -35.47
N ASN A 73 -9.26 -1.44 -36.10
CA ASN A 73 -9.48 -1.47 -37.55
C ASN A 73 -10.72 -0.66 -37.98
N GLU A 74 -11.00 -0.67 -39.28
CA GLU A 74 -12.17 -0.03 -39.89
C GLU A 74 -13.52 -0.57 -39.40
N THR A 75 -13.57 -1.75 -38.78
CA THR A 75 -14.79 -2.32 -38.20
C THR A 75 -14.89 -2.09 -36.68
N GLY A 76 -13.92 -1.40 -36.07
CA GLY A 76 -13.85 -1.16 -34.62
C GLY A 76 -13.37 -2.35 -33.80
N ALA A 77 -12.79 -3.37 -34.44
CA ALA A 77 -12.18 -4.52 -33.77
C ALA A 77 -10.74 -4.21 -33.33
N LEU A 78 -10.33 -4.83 -32.22
CA LEU A 78 -9.03 -4.61 -31.58
C LEU A 78 -7.90 -5.27 -32.38
N CYS A 79 -6.90 -4.48 -32.79
CA CYS A 79 -5.70 -4.97 -33.44
C CYS A 79 -4.77 -5.68 -32.43
N VAL A 80 -4.11 -6.75 -32.86
CA VAL A 80 -2.96 -7.31 -32.14
C VAL A 80 -1.68 -6.63 -32.62
N ASP A 81 -1.03 -5.91 -31.72
CA ASP A 81 0.33 -5.43 -31.90
C ASP A 81 1.21 -5.76 -30.69
N ALA A 82 2.52 -5.60 -30.84
CA ALA A 82 3.48 -5.93 -29.79
C ALA A 82 3.26 -5.12 -28.51
N ALA A 83 2.82 -3.85 -28.64
CA ALA A 83 2.59 -2.96 -27.51
C ALA A 83 1.37 -3.41 -26.69
N LEU A 84 0.28 -3.80 -27.35
CA LEU A 84 -0.90 -4.35 -26.70
C LEU A 84 -0.60 -5.68 -26.02
N LEU A 85 0.16 -6.58 -26.66
CA LEU A 85 0.54 -7.87 -26.06
C LEU A 85 1.42 -7.71 -24.83
N GLU A 86 2.36 -6.76 -24.87
CA GLU A 86 3.20 -6.42 -23.74
C GLU A 86 2.38 -5.82 -22.59
N ALA A 87 1.50 -4.87 -22.91
CA ALA A 87 0.60 -4.26 -21.94
C ALA A 87 -0.39 -5.26 -21.33
N ALA A 88 -0.86 -6.22 -22.11
CA ALA A 88 -1.75 -7.31 -21.69
C ALA A 88 -1.02 -8.47 -20.99
N GLU A 89 0.32 -8.45 -20.95
CA GLU A 89 1.16 -9.53 -20.43
C GLU A 89 0.91 -10.90 -21.11
N ILE A 90 0.60 -10.91 -22.39
CA ILE A 90 0.40 -12.13 -23.19
C ILE A 90 1.73 -12.56 -23.82
N ALA A 91 2.03 -13.86 -23.77
CA ALA A 91 3.27 -14.41 -24.33
C ALA A 91 3.18 -14.44 -25.86
N ALA A 92 4.16 -13.87 -26.57
CA ALA A 92 4.16 -13.90 -28.04
C ALA A 92 4.10 -15.34 -28.60
N SER A 93 4.67 -16.31 -27.88
CA SER A 93 4.62 -17.75 -28.20
C SER A 93 3.22 -18.38 -28.07
N SER A 94 2.23 -17.64 -27.57
CA SER A 94 0.84 -18.11 -27.44
C SER A 94 -0.06 -17.68 -28.60
N ILE A 95 0.52 -16.99 -29.59
CA ILE A 95 -0.16 -16.50 -30.78
C ILE A 95 0.12 -17.43 -31.96
N ASP A 96 -0.93 -17.78 -32.70
CA ASP A 96 -0.79 -18.59 -33.91
C ASP A 96 -0.11 -17.78 -35.04
N GLU A 97 1.10 -18.20 -35.43
CA GLU A 97 1.85 -17.71 -36.58
C GLU A 97 1.23 -18.22 -37.90
N ARG A 98 0.01 -17.80 -38.23
CA ARG A 98 -0.46 -17.90 -39.62
C ARG A 98 0.09 -16.73 -40.44
N PRO A 99 0.88 -16.94 -41.50
CA PRO A 99 1.28 -15.85 -42.36
C PRO A 99 0.04 -15.33 -43.10
N SER A 100 -0.46 -14.16 -42.71
CA SER A 100 -1.34 -13.37 -43.55
C SER A 100 -0.46 -12.80 -44.66
N GLY A 101 -0.64 -13.28 -45.89
CA GLY A 101 0.11 -12.85 -47.08
C GLY A 101 -0.19 -11.42 -47.52
N GLN A 102 -0.08 -10.44 -46.62
CA GLN A 102 -0.20 -9.01 -46.93
C GLN A 102 0.91 -8.21 -46.22
N SER A 103 1.37 -7.18 -46.93
CA SER A 103 2.58 -6.38 -46.72
C SER A 103 2.75 -5.79 -45.29
N PRO A 104 3.99 -5.52 -44.82
CA PRO A 104 4.31 -5.39 -43.39
C PRO A 104 4.07 -4.02 -42.73
N ALA A 105 3.42 -3.05 -43.37
CA ALA A 105 3.37 -1.67 -42.84
C ALA A 105 2.10 -1.33 -42.02
N PHE A 106 0.95 -1.98 -42.27
CA PHE A 106 -0.32 -1.68 -41.58
C PHE A 106 -1.26 -2.90 -41.53
N ALA A 107 -0.75 -4.10 -41.25
CA ALA A 107 -1.62 -5.20 -40.90
C ALA A 107 -2.16 -4.94 -39.47
N CYS A 108 -3.45 -4.69 -39.33
CA CYS A 108 -4.18 -4.75 -38.05
C CYS A 108 -4.84 -6.14 -37.94
N PRO A 109 -4.10 -7.19 -37.54
CA PRO A 109 -4.67 -8.51 -37.35
C PRO A 109 -5.61 -8.49 -36.14
N ASP A 110 -6.80 -9.08 -36.29
CA ASP A 110 -7.81 -9.17 -35.23
C ASP A 110 -7.31 -10.09 -34.09
N MET A 111 -7.49 -9.66 -32.84
CA MET A 111 -7.18 -10.43 -31.63
C MET A 111 -7.82 -11.81 -31.61
N THR A 112 -9.08 -11.93 -32.02
CA THR A 112 -9.79 -13.22 -32.03
C THR A 112 -9.24 -14.16 -33.09
N SER A 113 -8.67 -13.64 -34.18
CA SER A 113 -8.03 -14.44 -35.24
C SER A 113 -6.68 -15.02 -34.82
N ARG A 114 -5.98 -14.37 -33.90
CA ARG A 114 -4.63 -14.71 -33.42
C ARG A 114 -4.64 -15.50 -32.11
N LEU A 115 -5.66 -15.29 -31.29
CA LEU A 115 -5.95 -16.03 -30.06
C LEU A 115 -7.42 -16.49 -30.07
N PRO A 116 -7.74 -17.62 -30.72
CA PRO A 116 -9.13 -18.09 -30.85
C PRO A 116 -9.82 -18.42 -29.51
N ARG A 117 -9.03 -18.64 -28.45
CA ARG A 117 -9.50 -18.90 -27.09
C ARG A 117 -9.63 -17.63 -26.24
N ALA A 118 -9.31 -16.45 -26.80
CA ALA A 118 -9.50 -15.17 -26.14
C ALA A 118 -10.89 -14.61 -26.41
N ASN A 119 -11.55 -14.11 -25.36
CA ASN A 119 -12.76 -13.30 -25.51
C ASN A 119 -12.40 -11.83 -25.38
N VAL A 120 -12.90 -10.99 -26.30
CA VAL A 120 -12.61 -9.55 -26.36
C VAL A 120 -13.94 -8.81 -26.20
N GLU A 121 -14.06 -8.08 -25.11
CA GLU A 121 -15.21 -7.23 -24.82
C GLU A 121 -14.77 -5.77 -24.91
N LEU A 122 -15.43 -5.01 -25.77
CA LEU A 122 -15.12 -3.60 -26.05
C LEU A 122 -16.23 -2.72 -25.48
N ASP A 123 -15.88 -1.74 -24.66
CA ASP A 123 -16.80 -0.72 -24.16
C ASP A 123 -16.31 0.67 -24.57
N PRO A 124 -16.71 1.17 -25.76
CA PRO A 124 -16.31 2.47 -26.26
C PRO A 124 -16.85 3.63 -25.42
N ALA A 125 -17.97 3.45 -24.71
CA ALA A 125 -18.57 4.49 -23.90
C ALA A 125 -17.72 4.80 -22.65
N GLN A 126 -17.08 3.76 -22.08
CA GLN A 126 -16.12 3.91 -21.00
C GLN A 126 -14.66 3.98 -21.46
N GLY A 127 -14.41 3.78 -22.76
CA GLY A 127 -13.07 3.66 -23.32
C GLY A 127 -12.32 2.46 -22.73
N GLU A 128 -13.00 1.33 -22.51
CA GLU A 128 -12.45 0.13 -21.88
C GLU A 128 -12.34 -1.04 -22.87
N VAL A 129 -11.29 -1.83 -22.71
CA VAL A 129 -11.05 -3.10 -23.41
C VAL A 129 -10.84 -4.19 -22.37
N SER A 130 -11.72 -5.19 -22.37
CA SER A 130 -11.65 -6.36 -21.49
C SER A 130 -11.27 -7.62 -22.28
N LEU A 131 -10.13 -8.21 -21.92
CA LEU A 131 -9.59 -9.44 -22.51
C LEU A 131 -9.71 -10.60 -21.52
N LEU A 132 -10.40 -11.66 -21.91
CA LEU A 132 -10.39 -12.93 -21.17
C LEU A 132 -9.54 -13.94 -21.96
N VAL A 133 -8.34 -14.25 -21.48
CA VAL A 133 -7.39 -15.16 -22.13
C VAL A 133 -7.08 -16.38 -21.26
N PRO A 134 -6.76 -17.54 -21.87
CA PRO A 134 -6.30 -18.71 -21.13
C PRO A 134 -5.06 -18.40 -20.27
N THR A 135 -4.98 -18.98 -19.06
CA THR A 135 -3.90 -18.67 -18.10
C THR A 135 -2.51 -19.13 -18.55
N ASP A 136 -2.44 -20.10 -19.46
CA ASP A 136 -1.23 -20.57 -20.16
C ASP A 136 -0.75 -19.60 -21.25
N ALA A 137 -1.61 -18.71 -21.76
CA ALA A 137 -1.24 -17.67 -22.72
C ALA A 137 -0.61 -16.44 -22.06
N LEU A 138 -0.80 -16.26 -20.75
CA LEU A 138 -0.17 -15.20 -19.99
C LEU A 138 1.33 -15.49 -19.82
N ARG A 139 2.16 -14.46 -19.98
CA ARG A 139 3.59 -14.54 -19.69
C ARG A 139 3.75 -15.04 -18.25
N THR A 140 4.48 -16.15 -18.09
CA THR A 140 5.00 -16.50 -16.77
C THR A 140 5.86 -15.32 -16.32
N PRO A 141 5.68 -14.76 -15.12
CA PRO A 141 6.47 -13.64 -14.66
C PRO A 141 7.92 -14.09 -14.40
N ARG A 142 8.69 -14.26 -15.48
CA ARG A 142 10.10 -13.94 -15.43
C ARG A 142 10.12 -12.43 -15.30
N GLN A 143 10.30 -11.94 -14.07
CA GLN A 143 10.68 -10.55 -13.86
C GLN A 143 11.93 -10.30 -14.69
N ASP A 144 11.74 -9.74 -15.88
CA ASP A 144 12.83 -9.27 -16.71
C ASP A 144 13.51 -8.14 -15.95
N VAL A 145 14.71 -8.42 -15.44
CA VAL A 145 15.47 -7.51 -14.58
C VAL A 145 16.18 -6.39 -15.34
N SER A 146 16.00 -6.34 -16.67
CA SER A 146 16.65 -5.38 -17.57
C SER A 146 15.94 -4.02 -17.67
N GLY A 147 14.67 -3.90 -17.26
CA GLY A 147 13.86 -2.68 -17.43
C GLY A 147 13.69 -1.78 -16.19
N TYR A 148 14.32 -2.10 -15.06
CA TYR A 148 14.14 -1.35 -13.83
C TYR A 148 15.01 -0.09 -13.78
N ALA A 149 14.43 1.05 -13.38
CA ALA A 149 15.19 2.26 -13.08
C ALA A 149 16.18 1.98 -11.93
N ARG A 150 17.42 2.45 -12.08
CA ARG A 150 18.54 2.26 -11.13
C ARG A 150 19.26 3.57 -10.89
N GLY A 151 20.01 3.64 -9.81
CA GLY A 151 20.84 4.77 -9.46
C GLY A 151 20.08 5.91 -8.79
N GLY A 152 20.47 7.14 -9.12
CA GLY A 152 20.07 8.34 -8.40
C GLY A 152 20.82 8.51 -7.08
N THR A 153 20.75 9.74 -6.54
CA THR A 153 21.39 10.10 -5.28
C THR A 153 20.47 11.01 -4.47
N ALA A 154 20.19 10.62 -3.23
CA ALA A 154 19.48 11.49 -2.29
C ALA A 154 19.77 11.06 -0.85
N ALA A 155 19.77 12.03 0.06
CA ALA A 155 19.80 11.78 1.51
C ALA A 155 18.40 11.93 2.09
N LEU A 156 18.13 11.24 3.20
CA LEU A 156 16.84 11.30 3.88
C LEU A 156 16.98 11.37 5.40
N LEU A 157 15.97 11.97 6.02
CA LEU A 157 15.71 11.92 7.45
C LEU A 157 14.23 11.61 7.66
N ASN A 158 13.93 10.43 8.22
CA ASN A 158 12.61 10.15 8.76
C ASN A 158 12.60 10.46 10.25
N TYR A 159 11.48 11.01 10.72
CA TYR A 159 11.30 11.34 12.12
C TYR A 159 9.90 10.95 12.60
N GLU A 160 9.84 10.46 13.83
CA GLU A 160 8.62 10.28 14.61
C GLU A 160 8.88 10.75 16.03
N VAL A 161 8.19 11.81 16.44
CA VAL A 161 8.30 12.39 17.78
C VAL A 161 6.97 12.22 18.48
N ILE A 162 6.96 11.59 19.65
CA ILE A 162 5.78 11.37 20.48
C ILE A 162 6.02 12.00 21.84
N GLY A 163 5.05 12.79 22.32
CA GLY A 163 5.01 13.34 23.66
C GLY A 163 3.71 12.97 24.36
N MET A 164 3.78 12.66 25.65
CA MET A 164 2.62 12.34 26.47
C MET A 164 2.79 12.94 27.88
N ASP A 165 1.82 13.73 28.34
CA ASP A 165 1.70 14.19 29.72
C ASP A 165 0.47 13.52 30.32
N SER A 166 0.63 12.85 31.45
CA SER A 166 -0.46 12.20 32.18
C SER A 166 -0.46 12.67 33.63
N ARG A 167 -1.62 13.04 34.17
CA ARG A 167 -1.76 13.41 35.58
C ARG A 167 -2.87 12.61 36.22
N ARG A 168 -2.63 12.13 37.43
CA ARG A 168 -3.59 11.38 38.25
C ARG A 168 -3.51 11.91 39.68
N GLY A 169 -4.49 12.70 40.10
CA GLY A 169 -4.41 13.45 41.35
C GLY A 169 -3.19 14.39 41.36
N SER A 170 -2.34 14.29 42.40
CA SER A 170 -1.10 15.07 42.53
C SER A 170 0.12 14.47 41.80
N ARG A 171 0.01 13.26 41.25
CA ARG A 171 1.13 12.60 40.54
C ARG A 171 1.03 12.85 39.04
N GLY A 172 2.10 13.35 38.45
CA GLY A 172 2.27 13.48 37.00
C GLY A 172 3.29 12.49 36.48
N SER A 173 3.12 12.02 35.25
CA SER A 173 4.14 11.31 34.49
C SER A 173 4.23 11.87 33.08
N ARG A 174 5.46 12.13 32.65
CA ARG A 174 5.82 12.69 31.34
C ARG A 174 6.66 11.69 30.58
N TYR A 175 6.24 11.42 29.35
CA TYR A 175 6.98 10.57 28.43
C TYR A 175 7.20 11.30 27.11
N GLY A 176 8.40 11.18 26.57
CA GLY A 176 8.76 11.64 25.24
C GLY A 176 9.59 10.58 24.53
N SER A 177 9.41 10.44 23.22
CA SER A 177 10.30 9.65 22.38
C SER A 177 10.50 10.30 21.02
N ALA A 178 11.72 10.21 20.49
CA ALA A 178 12.06 10.58 19.14
C ALA A 178 12.72 9.38 18.45
N ASN A 179 12.05 8.84 17.43
CA ASN A 179 12.59 7.82 16.55
C ASN A 179 13.08 8.53 15.28
N THR A 180 14.36 8.39 14.97
CA THR A 180 14.95 8.99 13.77
C THR A 180 15.60 7.92 12.90
N GLU A 181 15.48 8.08 11.59
CA GLU A 181 16.20 7.26 10.61
C GLU A 181 16.88 8.20 9.62
N LEU A 182 18.20 8.26 9.73
CA LEU A 182 19.07 8.98 8.83
C LEU A 182 19.57 8.03 7.76
N GLY A 183 19.66 8.47 6.52
CA GLY A 183 20.18 7.63 5.46
C GLY A 183 20.47 8.38 4.18
N PHE A 184 21.06 7.66 3.24
CA PHE A 184 21.17 8.11 1.87
C PHE A 184 21.10 6.92 0.92
N ASN A 185 20.73 7.21 -0.32
CA ASN A 185 20.86 6.31 -1.44
C ASN A 185 21.84 6.92 -2.44
N ALA A 186 22.77 6.12 -2.95
CA ALA A 186 23.70 6.54 -3.98
C ALA A 186 24.13 5.33 -4.82
N GLY A 187 23.81 5.33 -6.12
CA GLY A 187 24.21 4.23 -7.01
C GLY A 187 23.70 2.85 -6.56
N ASP A 188 22.41 2.79 -6.18
CA ASP A 188 21.71 1.62 -5.60
C ASP A 188 22.20 1.15 -4.22
N TRP A 189 23.20 1.80 -3.63
CA TRP A 189 23.53 1.59 -2.22
C TRP A 189 22.50 2.30 -1.35
N VAL A 190 22.00 1.59 -0.35
CA VAL A 190 21.06 2.09 0.65
C VAL A 190 21.78 2.08 1.99
N VAL A 191 22.04 3.25 2.56
CA VAL A 191 22.65 3.39 3.88
C VAL A 191 21.62 3.93 4.84
N ARG A 192 21.45 3.26 5.99
CA ARG A 192 20.47 3.65 7.02
C ARG A 192 21.10 3.57 8.40
N SER A 193 20.71 4.50 9.27
CA SER A 193 21.07 4.53 10.69
C SER A 193 19.84 4.91 11.49
N ARG A 194 19.42 4.04 12.41
CA ARG A 194 18.21 4.22 13.21
C ARG A 194 18.54 4.51 14.66
N GLN A 195 18.00 5.59 15.19
CA GLN A 195 18.19 6.00 16.58
C GLN A 195 16.85 6.16 17.28
N VAL A 196 16.84 5.85 18.57
CA VAL A 196 15.68 6.07 19.43
C VAL A 196 16.15 6.82 20.67
N ALA A 197 15.63 8.02 20.86
CA ALA A 197 15.77 8.79 22.08
C ALA A 197 14.46 8.70 22.88
N THR A 198 14.56 8.46 24.17
CA THR A 198 13.41 8.41 25.09
C THR A 198 13.68 9.28 26.31
N SER A 199 12.64 9.93 26.81
CA SER A 199 12.61 10.65 28.07
C SER A 199 11.42 10.15 28.87
N SER A 200 11.65 9.68 30.09
CA SER A 200 10.59 9.26 31.01
C SER A 200 10.84 9.91 32.36
N ASP A 201 9.94 10.79 32.77
CA ASP A 201 10.01 11.51 34.06
C ASP A 201 11.40 12.14 34.33
N GLY A 202 11.97 12.77 33.29
CA GLY A 202 13.28 13.44 33.35
C GLY A 202 14.50 12.53 33.16
N ARG A 203 14.31 11.21 32.97
CA ARG A 203 15.39 10.28 32.62
C ARG A 203 15.51 10.14 31.12
N TYR A 204 16.66 10.55 30.58
CA TYR A 204 16.96 10.48 29.16
C TYR A 204 17.76 9.24 28.83
N ARG A 205 17.43 8.60 27.71
CA ARG A 205 18.16 7.47 27.15
C ARG A 205 18.13 7.54 25.63
N THR A 206 19.29 7.41 25.02
CA THR A 206 19.44 7.34 23.57
C THR A 206 20.10 6.01 23.20
N ASP A 207 19.47 5.26 22.31
CA ASP A 207 19.98 4.00 21.79
C ASP A 207 20.15 4.08 20.26
N LEU A 208 21.30 3.62 19.77
CA LEU A 208 21.52 3.34 18.35
C LEU A 208 21.02 1.91 18.06
N LEU A 209 19.92 1.79 17.31
CA LEU A 209 19.31 0.50 17.00
C LEU A 209 20.17 -0.28 16.02
N ASP A 210 20.46 0.30 14.85
CA ASP A 210 21.35 -0.27 13.85
C ASP A 210 21.90 0.79 12.91
N THR A 211 22.94 0.43 12.18
CA THR A 211 23.50 1.18 11.07
C THR A 211 24.03 0.20 10.05
N TYR A 212 23.51 0.26 8.83
CA TYR A 212 23.84 -0.68 7.78
C TYR A 212 23.89 -0.02 6.41
N ALA A 213 24.63 -0.66 5.52
CA ALA A 213 24.62 -0.40 4.09
C ALA A 213 24.14 -1.67 3.37
N GLN A 214 23.34 -1.54 2.33
CA GLN A 214 22.92 -2.66 1.50
C GLN A 214 22.91 -2.31 0.02
N ARG A 215 23.08 -3.32 -0.83
CA ARG A 215 22.95 -3.21 -2.29
C ARG A 215 22.40 -4.49 -2.87
N SER A 216 21.47 -4.36 -3.80
CA SER A 216 20.89 -5.48 -4.53
C SER A 216 21.52 -5.66 -5.90
N PHE A 217 21.90 -6.90 -6.20
CA PHE A 217 22.42 -7.36 -7.48
C PHE A 217 21.32 -8.15 -8.19
N ALA A 218 20.42 -7.44 -8.87
CA ALA A 218 19.22 -8.02 -9.49
C ALA A 218 19.54 -9.20 -10.45
N ASN A 219 20.60 -9.07 -11.25
CA ASN A 219 21.04 -10.10 -12.20
C ASN A 219 21.46 -11.41 -11.50
N HIS A 220 21.93 -11.32 -10.25
CA HIS A 220 22.33 -12.46 -9.42
C HIS A 220 21.26 -12.85 -8.40
N ARG A 221 20.11 -12.16 -8.41
CA ARG A 221 19.02 -12.28 -7.43
C ARG A 221 19.56 -12.27 -5.99
N ALA A 222 20.51 -11.40 -5.71
CA ALA A 222 21.24 -11.36 -4.44
C ALA A 222 21.24 -9.96 -3.82
N VAL A 223 21.32 -9.90 -2.50
CA VAL A 223 21.45 -8.66 -1.71
C VAL A 223 22.65 -8.82 -0.79
N LEU A 224 23.57 -7.87 -0.87
CA LEU A 224 24.68 -7.73 0.06
C LEU A 224 24.32 -6.69 1.11
N GLN A 225 24.54 -7.02 2.38
CA GLN A 225 24.38 -6.14 3.52
C GLN A 225 25.66 -6.08 4.35
N LEU A 226 25.97 -4.90 4.87
CA LEU A 226 27.17 -4.60 5.65
C LEU A 226 26.79 -3.75 6.87
N GLY A 227 27.40 -3.99 8.02
CA GLY A 227 27.20 -3.19 9.24
C GLY A 227 26.45 -3.96 10.33
N GLN A 228 25.56 -3.28 11.05
CA GLN A 228 24.76 -3.86 12.13
C GLN A 228 23.48 -4.47 11.56
N LEU A 229 23.40 -5.80 11.55
CA LEU A 229 22.40 -6.58 10.81
C LEU A 229 21.76 -7.63 11.70
N ASN A 230 20.59 -8.13 11.31
CA ASN A 230 20.03 -9.37 11.86
C ASN A 230 20.31 -10.50 10.87
N ILE A 231 21.00 -11.56 11.31
CA ILE A 231 21.21 -12.76 10.49
C ILE A 231 19.86 -13.33 10.08
N MET A 232 19.61 -13.45 8.78
CA MET A 232 18.47 -14.18 8.25
C MET A 232 18.92 -15.59 7.87
N ASN A 233 18.32 -16.61 8.49
CA ASN A 233 18.59 -18.00 8.17
C ASN A 233 17.26 -18.74 7.93
N PRO A 234 17.15 -19.54 6.85
CA PRO A 234 15.89 -20.19 6.54
C PRO A 234 15.47 -21.32 7.50
N ALA A 235 16.39 -21.91 8.26
CA ALA A 235 16.11 -23.05 9.16
C ALA A 235 16.49 -22.80 10.63
N LEU A 236 17.20 -21.71 10.93
CA LEU A 236 17.73 -21.41 12.27
C LEU A 236 17.28 -20.03 12.75
N ALA A 237 17.22 -19.86 14.08
CA ALA A 237 17.03 -18.56 14.69
C ALA A 237 18.17 -17.60 14.31
N GLY A 238 17.84 -16.37 13.94
CA GLY A 238 18.81 -15.32 13.64
C GLY A 238 19.49 -14.74 14.88
N ALA A 239 20.51 -13.92 14.66
CA ALA A 239 21.16 -13.15 15.72
C ALA A 239 21.60 -11.78 15.19
N GLN A 240 21.67 -10.79 16.07
CA GLN A 240 22.20 -9.48 15.74
C GLN A 240 23.72 -9.54 15.64
N ILE A 241 24.27 -9.13 14.49
CA ILE A 241 25.71 -9.08 14.25
C ILE A 241 26.16 -7.69 13.80
N SER A 242 27.43 -7.39 13.99
CA SER A 242 28.18 -6.39 13.21
C SER A 242 29.06 -7.14 12.23
N GLY A 243 28.76 -7.07 10.93
CA GLY A 243 29.42 -7.88 9.92
C GLY A 243 28.83 -7.75 8.53
N VAL A 244 28.87 -8.84 7.76
CA VAL A 244 28.48 -8.93 6.36
C VAL A 244 27.46 -10.05 6.20
N GLN A 245 26.44 -9.83 5.36
CA GLN A 245 25.47 -10.85 4.98
C GLN A 245 25.17 -10.77 3.48
N LEU A 246 25.18 -11.91 2.80
CA LEU A 246 24.74 -12.08 1.43
C LEU A 246 23.52 -13.01 1.43
N MET A 247 22.44 -12.61 0.78
CA MET A 247 21.23 -13.43 0.71
C MET A 247 20.51 -13.26 -0.61
N SER A 248 19.57 -14.16 -0.94
CA SER A 248 18.71 -14.00 -2.10
C SER A 248 17.78 -12.79 -1.96
N GLU A 249 17.56 -12.06 -3.06
CA GLU A 249 16.69 -10.88 -3.11
C GLU A 249 15.22 -11.28 -3.03
N GLN A 250 14.64 -11.09 -1.85
CA GLN A 250 13.25 -11.45 -1.57
C GLN A 250 12.22 -10.57 -2.27
N ALA A 251 12.57 -9.35 -2.71
CA ALA A 251 11.66 -8.56 -3.56
C ALA A 251 11.43 -9.18 -4.95
N LEU A 252 12.33 -10.09 -5.37
CA LEU A 252 12.13 -10.92 -6.56
C LEU A 252 11.42 -12.24 -6.23
N ALA A 253 11.16 -12.52 -4.94
CA ALA A 253 10.39 -13.66 -4.48
C ALA A 253 8.91 -13.27 -4.29
N THR A 254 8.02 -14.25 -4.32
CA THR A 254 6.59 -14.03 -4.08
C THR A 254 6.39 -13.40 -2.69
N PRO A 255 5.61 -12.31 -2.54
CA PRO A 255 5.49 -11.58 -1.27
C PRO A 255 5.13 -12.51 -0.10
N GLU A 256 5.99 -12.56 0.92
CA GLU A 256 5.70 -13.30 2.16
C GLU A 256 4.62 -12.58 2.98
N GLY A 257 3.71 -13.35 3.59
CA GLY A 257 2.81 -12.85 4.63
C GLY A 257 3.58 -12.65 5.94
N GLY A 258 3.62 -11.42 6.46
CA GLY A 258 4.17 -11.14 7.80
C GLY A 258 3.27 -11.70 8.92
N ALA A 259 3.76 -11.70 10.16
CA ALA A 259 3.00 -12.22 11.28
C ALA A 259 1.77 -11.36 11.59
N ILE A 260 0.70 -12.03 11.99
CA ILE A 260 -0.49 -11.37 12.56
C ILE A 260 -0.41 -11.51 14.08
N VAL A 261 -0.45 -10.39 14.80
CA VAL A 261 -0.51 -10.37 16.27
C VAL A 261 -1.83 -9.74 16.69
N GLU A 262 -2.69 -10.55 17.29
CA GLU A 262 -3.99 -10.11 17.81
C GLU A 262 -3.98 -10.06 19.34
N GLY A 263 -4.62 -9.04 19.88
CA GLY A 263 -4.79 -8.85 21.31
C GLY A 263 -5.86 -7.80 21.62
N VAL A 264 -6.12 -7.57 22.90
CA VAL A 264 -7.08 -6.56 23.37
C VAL A 264 -6.39 -5.62 24.36
N ALA A 265 -6.43 -4.32 24.08
CA ALA A 265 -5.93 -3.27 24.98
C ALA A 265 -7.09 -2.64 25.79
N SER A 266 -6.90 -2.52 27.09
CA SER A 266 -7.88 -1.96 28.05
C SER A 266 -7.80 -0.43 28.20
N SER A 267 -6.78 0.22 27.64
CA SER A 267 -6.57 1.67 27.56
C SER A 267 -5.79 1.98 26.27
N PRO A 268 -5.63 3.25 25.84
CA PRO A 268 -4.61 3.59 24.85
C PRO A 268 -3.25 3.08 25.35
N ALA A 269 -2.63 2.19 24.59
CA ALA A 269 -1.51 1.38 25.08
C ALA A 269 -0.39 1.29 24.04
N ARG A 270 0.85 1.19 24.50
CA ARG A 270 2.00 0.84 23.65
C ARG A 270 2.13 -0.68 23.58
N VAL A 271 2.10 -1.25 22.39
CA VAL A 271 2.34 -2.66 22.14
C VAL A 271 3.78 -2.83 21.68
N ASP A 272 4.59 -3.47 22.51
CA ASP A 272 5.94 -3.90 22.16
C ASP A 272 5.90 -5.38 21.78
N VAL A 273 6.26 -5.71 20.54
CA VAL A 273 6.48 -7.09 20.10
C VAL A 273 7.97 -7.36 20.08
N ARG A 274 8.38 -8.35 20.86
CA ARG A 274 9.74 -8.86 20.93
C ARG A 274 9.81 -10.28 20.37
N GLN A 275 10.92 -10.61 19.73
CA GLN A 275 11.23 -11.99 19.36
C GLN A 275 12.68 -12.25 19.77
N ASP A 276 12.90 -13.36 20.48
CA ASP A 276 14.21 -13.74 21.04
C ASP A 276 14.87 -12.62 21.88
N GLY A 277 14.04 -11.79 22.53
CA GLY A 277 14.46 -10.67 23.38
C GLY A 277 14.73 -9.35 22.64
N VAL A 278 14.70 -9.35 21.30
CA VAL A 278 14.87 -8.16 20.46
C VAL A 278 13.52 -7.50 20.20
N LEU A 279 13.41 -6.17 20.38
CA LEU A 279 12.23 -5.41 19.98
C LEU A 279 12.17 -5.32 18.45
N ILE A 280 11.22 -6.02 17.85
CA ILE A 280 11.05 -6.12 16.39
C ILE A 280 9.94 -5.21 15.88
N TYR A 281 9.00 -4.82 16.73
CA TYR A 281 7.89 -3.95 16.39
C TYR A 281 7.40 -3.23 17.65
N SER A 282 7.15 -1.92 17.58
CA SER A 282 6.52 -1.17 18.67
C SER A 282 5.55 -0.16 18.05
N THR A 283 4.32 -0.11 18.55
CA THR A 283 3.32 0.86 18.10
C THR A 283 2.38 1.21 19.25
N VAL A 284 1.76 2.37 19.18
CA VAL A 284 0.62 2.69 20.04
C VAL A 284 -0.65 2.14 19.39
N VAL A 285 -1.49 1.48 20.17
CA VAL A 285 -2.81 1.02 19.75
C VAL A 285 -3.90 1.77 20.50
N PRO A 286 -5.03 2.07 19.85
CA PRO A 286 -6.19 2.61 20.54
C PRO A 286 -6.75 1.55 21.51
N VAL A 287 -7.60 2.02 22.42
CA VAL A 287 -8.34 1.15 23.34
C VAL A 287 -9.21 0.18 22.53
N GLY A 288 -9.01 -1.14 22.65
CA GLY A 288 -9.82 -2.15 21.94
C GLY A 288 -9.04 -3.38 21.49
N PRO A 289 -9.67 -4.34 20.78
CA PRO A 289 -8.98 -5.36 20.04
C PRO A 289 -8.12 -4.67 18.98
N PHE A 290 -6.92 -5.18 18.81
CA PHE A 290 -5.99 -4.74 17.80
C PHE A 290 -5.48 -5.96 17.05
N ALA A 291 -5.26 -5.79 15.75
CA ALA A 291 -4.55 -6.73 14.91
C ALA A 291 -3.36 -5.99 14.30
N LEU A 292 -2.15 -6.34 14.73
CA LEU A 292 -0.93 -5.90 14.06
C LEU A 292 -0.71 -6.82 12.87
N THR A 293 -0.99 -6.34 11.67
CA THR A 293 -0.72 -7.07 10.43
C THR A 293 0.69 -6.78 9.95
N ARG A 294 1.35 -7.78 9.34
CA ARG A 294 2.72 -7.65 8.81
C ARG A 294 3.78 -7.33 9.86
N VAL A 295 3.63 -7.86 11.09
CA VAL A 295 4.71 -7.80 12.07
C VAL A 295 5.92 -8.58 11.51
N PRO A 296 7.11 -7.95 11.39
CA PRO A 296 8.31 -8.63 10.89
C PRO A 296 8.68 -9.82 11.78
N ARG A 297 9.13 -10.93 11.19
CA ARG A 297 9.66 -12.09 11.95
C ARG A 297 11.15 -12.20 11.69
N ILE A 298 11.95 -12.24 12.76
CA ILE A 298 13.39 -12.54 12.68
C ILE A 298 13.67 -14.04 12.86
N ASN A 299 12.73 -14.78 13.45
CA ASN A 299 12.78 -16.22 13.65
C ASN A 299 11.39 -16.80 13.34
N ARG A 300 11.29 -17.76 12.41
CA ARG A 300 9.99 -18.37 12.06
C ARG A 300 9.48 -19.37 13.09
N HIS A 301 10.39 -19.93 13.88
CA HIS A 301 10.08 -20.95 14.87
C HIS A 301 9.93 -20.35 16.28
N GLY A 302 10.43 -19.13 16.48
CA GLY A 302 10.32 -18.40 17.74
C GLY A 302 8.93 -17.83 17.98
N SER A 303 8.45 -17.91 19.21
CA SER A 303 7.21 -17.22 19.57
C SER A 303 7.42 -15.71 19.65
N LEU A 304 6.38 -14.94 19.40
CA LEU A 304 6.38 -13.50 19.59
C LEU A 304 5.98 -13.19 21.04
N ASP A 305 6.86 -12.51 21.76
CA ASP A 305 6.63 -12.00 23.11
C ASP A 305 6.00 -10.61 23.00
N VAL A 306 4.73 -10.50 23.35
CA VAL A 306 3.95 -9.27 23.22
C VAL A 306 3.72 -8.68 24.60
N THR A 307 4.19 -7.45 24.80
CA THR A 307 3.93 -6.67 26.00
C THR A 307 3.07 -5.46 25.64
N VAL A 308 1.88 -5.39 26.20
CA VAL A 308 0.97 -4.24 26.10
C VAL A 308 1.12 -3.41 27.37
N VAL A 309 1.57 -2.16 27.21
CA VAL A 309 1.79 -1.20 28.30
C VAL A 309 0.70 -0.14 28.24
N GLY A 310 -0.22 -0.17 29.20
CA GLY A 310 -1.35 0.77 29.27
C GLY A 310 -0.97 2.11 29.90
N SER A 311 -1.84 3.10 29.73
CA SER A 311 -1.62 4.49 30.18
C SER A 311 -1.51 4.67 31.70
N GLY A 312 -1.97 3.69 32.51
CA GLY A 312 -1.83 3.69 33.96
C GLY A 312 -0.58 2.97 34.48
N GLY A 313 0.30 2.48 33.61
CA GLY A 313 1.50 1.72 33.95
C GLY A 313 1.29 0.20 34.06
N GLU A 314 0.05 -0.28 33.93
CA GLU A 314 -0.29 -1.69 33.84
C GLU A 314 0.38 -2.36 32.62
N ARG A 315 0.89 -3.58 32.81
CA ARG A 315 1.55 -4.36 31.76
C ARG A 315 0.85 -5.70 31.59
N GLN A 316 0.32 -5.95 30.39
CA GLN A 316 -0.17 -7.26 29.99
C GLN A 316 0.89 -7.92 29.12
N HIS A 317 1.28 -9.13 29.49
CA HIS A 317 2.28 -9.92 28.78
C HIS A 317 1.62 -11.19 28.25
N PHE A 318 1.77 -11.45 26.97
CA PHE A 318 1.34 -12.70 26.36
C PHE A 318 2.29 -13.13 25.24
N VAL A 319 2.24 -14.41 24.91
CA VAL A 319 3.10 -15.03 23.90
C VAL A 319 2.23 -15.51 22.74
N VAL A 320 2.52 -15.07 21.53
CA VAL A 320 1.86 -15.53 20.30
C VAL A 320 2.73 -16.62 19.68
N SER A 321 2.14 -17.81 19.57
CA SER A 321 2.80 -18.97 18.95
C SER A 321 2.89 -18.81 17.41
N PRO A 322 3.87 -19.45 16.75
CA PRO A 322 4.04 -19.36 15.30
C PRO A 322 2.80 -19.71 14.45
N ALA A 323 2.00 -20.74 14.80
CA ALA A 323 0.78 -21.05 14.03
C ALA A 323 -0.29 -19.97 14.12
N MET A 324 -0.43 -19.31 15.28
CA MET A 324 -1.37 -18.19 15.42
C MET A 324 -0.90 -16.96 14.64
N ALA A 325 0.41 -16.84 14.42
CA ALA A 325 1.01 -15.80 13.60
C ALA A 325 0.97 -16.10 12.08
N GLY A 326 0.42 -17.26 11.68
CA GLY A 326 0.31 -17.71 10.29
C GLY A 326 1.47 -18.60 9.82
N THR A 327 1.17 -19.57 8.94
CA THR A 327 2.16 -20.45 8.32
C THR A 327 2.87 -19.71 7.19
N ALA A 328 4.21 -19.72 7.18
CA ALA A 328 5.01 -19.12 6.12
C ALA A 328 6.09 -20.11 5.69
N THR A 329 5.98 -20.60 4.47
CA THR A 329 7.05 -21.41 3.87
C THR A 329 8.24 -20.51 3.53
N PRO A 330 9.48 -20.98 3.72
CA PRO A 330 10.66 -20.22 3.34
C PRO A 330 10.65 -19.84 1.87
N SER A 331 10.91 -18.56 1.57
CA SER A 331 11.30 -18.14 0.22
C SER A 331 12.49 -18.94 -0.29
N ALA A 332 12.47 -19.30 -1.57
CA ALA A 332 13.58 -20.02 -2.18
C ALA A 332 14.79 -19.09 -2.30
N GLY A 333 15.96 -19.57 -1.88
CA GLY A 333 17.18 -18.79 -1.87
C GLY A 333 18.25 -19.34 -0.94
N TYR A 334 19.31 -18.56 -0.78
CA TYR A 334 20.41 -18.82 0.13
C TYR A 334 20.63 -17.62 1.05
N SER A 335 21.30 -17.86 2.18
CA SER A 335 21.83 -16.81 3.04
C SER A 335 23.18 -17.22 3.62
N LEU A 336 24.12 -16.28 3.62
CA LEU A 336 25.47 -16.41 4.15
C LEU A 336 25.74 -15.18 5.01
N ALA A 337 26.17 -15.34 6.24
CA ALA A 337 26.47 -14.24 7.14
C ALA A 337 27.75 -14.51 7.95
N VAL A 338 28.54 -13.48 8.18
CA VAL A 338 29.72 -13.51 9.04
C VAL A 338 29.85 -12.20 9.78
N GLY A 339 30.08 -12.27 11.10
CA GLY A 339 30.24 -11.06 11.90
C GLY A 339 30.39 -11.34 13.39
N ARG A 340 30.51 -10.27 14.17
CA ARG A 340 30.53 -10.38 15.63
C ARG A 340 29.13 -10.16 16.19
N ALA A 341 28.66 -11.08 17.03
CA ALA A 341 27.38 -10.91 17.71
C ALA A 341 27.37 -9.61 18.53
N ARG A 342 26.26 -8.88 18.51
CA ARG A 342 26.10 -7.66 19.29
C ARG A 342 25.81 -7.99 20.75
N LYS A 343 26.26 -7.11 21.64
CA LYS A 343 26.12 -7.26 23.08
C LYS A 343 24.65 -7.11 23.48
N THR A 344 23.93 -8.22 23.52
CA THR A 344 22.53 -8.28 23.96
C THR A 344 22.44 -9.19 25.17
N GLY A 345 22.11 -8.65 26.34
CA GLY A 345 21.84 -9.45 27.54
C GLY A 345 22.99 -10.37 28.00
N GLY A 346 24.23 -9.87 28.08
CA GLY A 346 25.37 -10.60 28.66
C GLY A 346 26.16 -11.49 27.69
N ILE A 347 25.69 -11.68 26.45
CA ILE A 347 26.51 -12.25 25.36
C ILE A 347 27.71 -11.32 25.20
N GLY A 348 28.91 -11.91 25.12
CA GLY A 348 30.11 -11.19 24.69
C GLY A 348 29.96 -10.72 23.23
N THR A 349 31.06 -10.65 22.48
CA THR A 349 31.00 -10.35 21.05
C THR A 349 31.67 -11.46 20.25
N PRO A 350 31.19 -12.73 20.35
CA PRO A 350 31.77 -13.85 19.62
C PRO A 350 31.61 -13.65 18.12
N TRP A 351 32.56 -14.20 17.37
CA TRP A 351 32.38 -14.37 15.93
C TRP A 351 31.28 -15.39 15.66
N VAL A 352 30.47 -15.11 14.65
CA VAL A 352 29.36 -15.94 14.18
C VAL A 352 29.49 -16.07 12.68
N VAL A 353 29.38 -17.30 12.19
CA VAL A 353 29.22 -17.65 10.78
C VAL A 353 27.89 -18.38 10.65
N SER A 354 27.06 -17.99 9.68
CA SER A 354 25.82 -18.69 9.38
C SER A 354 25.69 -18.90 7.89
N ALA A 355 25.22 -20.08 7.51
CA ALA A 355 24.86 -20.41 6.14
C ALA A 355 23.49 -21.08 6.13
N GLY A 356 22.71 -20.85 5.09
CA GLY A 356 21.43 -21.52 4.92
C GLY A 356 20.95 -21.48 3.49
N TRP A 357 20.04 -22.39 3.20
CA TRP A 357 19.44 -22.56 1.89
C TRP A 357 18.00 -23.03 2.05
N SER A 358 17.11 -22.56 1.19
CA SER A 358 15.76 -23.07 1.06
C SER A 358 15.33 -23.09 -0.40
N GLY A 359 14.50 -24.05 -0.77
CA GLY A 359 13.98 -24.11 -2.13
C GLY A 359 13.13 -25.34 -2.40
N PRO A 360 12.36 -25.32 -3.51
CA PRO A 360 11.60 -26.49 -3.93
C PRO A 360 12.54 -27.61 -4.38
N VAL A 361 12.40 -28.78 -3.78
CA VAL A 361 13.08 -30.03 -4.23
C VAL A 361 12.16 -30.83 -5.15
N ARG A 362 10.84 -30.67 -4.98
CA ARG A 362 9.80 -31.16 -5.89
C ARG A 362 8.69 -30.10 -5.99
N ARG A 363 7.79 -30.21 -6.98
CA ARG A 363 6.69 -29.24 -7.23
C ARG A 363 5.87 -28.84 -5.98
N ARG A 364 5.79 -29.70 -4.97
CA ARG A 364 5.02 -29.49 -3.73
C ARG A 364 5.85 -29.64 -2.46
N ILE A 365 7.17 -29.80 -2.56
CA ILE A 365 8.05 -30.03 -1.41
C ILE A 365 9.17 -28.99 -1.41
N VAL A 366 9.23 -28.21 -0.33
CA VAL A 366 10.28 -27.22 -0.06
C VAL A 366 11.17 -27.77 1.05
N LEU A 367 12.47 -27.82 0.79
CA LEU A 367 13.48 -28.13 1.79
C LEU A 367 14.11 -26.82 2.25
N SER A 368 14.42 -26.74 3.54
CA SER A 368 15.21 -25.69 4.15
C SER A 368 16.30 -26.32 5.00
N SER A 369 17.48 -25.72 5.02
CA SER A 369 18.60 -26.15 5.83
C SER A 369 19.43 -24.95 6.25
N GLY A 370 20.08 -25.06 7.40
CA GLY A 370 20.88 -23.98 7.95
C GLY A 370 21.91 -24.50 8.94
N THR A 371 23.05 -23.83 8.98
CA THR A 371 24.09 -24.02 9.99
C THR A 371 24.49 -22.67 10.60
N MET A 372 24.86 -22.70 11.87
CA MET A 372 25.43 -21.55 12.57
C MET A 372 26.58 -22.02 13.46
N LEU A 373 27.72 -21.37 13.32
CA LEU A 373 28.94 -21.64 14.06
C LEU A 373 29.37 -20.36 14.77
N ALA A 374 29.66 -20.46 16.06
CA ALA A 374 30.18 -19.36 16.87
C ALA A 374 31.18 -19.89 17.90
N THR A 375 31.87 -18.98 18.61
CA THR A 375 32.79 -19.38 19.68
C THR A 375 32.07 -20.22 20.73
N ALA A 376 32.44 -21.50 20.85
CA ALA A 376 31.83 -22.49 21.73
C ALA A 376 30.33 -22.78 21.51
N TYR A 377 29.80 -22.50 20.32
CA TYR A 377 28.41 -22.82 19.95
C TYR A 377 28.32 -23.29 18.49
N GLN A 378 27.55 -24.34 18.24
CA GLN A 378 27.24 -24.82 16.89
C GLN A 378 25.79 -25.30 16.81
N SER A 379 25.13 -25.03 15.69
CA SER A 379 23.80 -25.55 15.39
C SER A 379 23.62 -25.91 13.92
N PHE A 380 22.72 -26.86 13.69
CA PHE A 380 22.32 -27.32 12.38
C PHE A 380 20.81 -27.58 12.38
N GLY A 381 20.13 -27.09 11.35
CA GLY A 381 18.68 -27.16 11.20
C GLY A 381 18.31 -27.66 9.82
N VAL A 382 17.25 -28.46 9.75
CA VAL A 382 16.63 -28.92 8.52
C VAL A 382 15.12 -28.84 8.68
N GLY A 383 14.44 -28.28 7.68
CA GLY A 383 12.99 -28.17 7.62
C GLY A 383 12.43 -28.67 6.29
N LEU A 384 11.35 -29.44 6.34
CA LEU A 384 10.62 -29.95 5.18
C LEU A 384 9.21 -29.38 5.20
N GLY A 385 8.88 -28.55 4.22
CA GLY A 385 7.54 -28.06 3.93
C GLY A 385 6.92 -28.81 2.76
N SER A 386 5.66 -29.21 2.88
CA SER A 386 4.92 -29.92 1.83
C SER A 386 3.52 -29.34 1.65
N SER A 387 3.17 -29.00 0.41
CA SER A 387 1.80 -28.70 -0.01
C SER A 387 1.13 -29.96 -0.56
N LEU A 388 0.80 -30.91 0.33
CA LEU A 388 0.22 -32.22 -0.03
C LEU A 388 -0.99 -32.07 -0.97
N ALA A 389 -1.83 -31.07 -0.72
CA ALA A 389 -2.93 -30.63 -1.58
C ALA A 389 -2.93 -29.10 -1.71
N THR A 390 -3.73 -28.54 -2.63
CA THR A 390 -3.95 -27.08 -2.73
C THR A 390 -4.51 -26.48 -1.44
N THR A 391 -5.09 -27.32 -0.57
CA THR A 391 -5.71 -26.93 0.69
C THR A 391 -4.89 -27.29 1.92
N THR A 392 -3.83 -28.10 1.81
CA THR A 392 -3.11 -28.66 2.97
C THR A 392 -1.62 -28.39 2.88
N GLN A 393 -1.08 -27.72 3.89
CA GLN A 393 0.35 -27.47 4.05
C GLN A 393 0.82 -28.06 5.37
N VAL A 394 1.95 -28.77 5.32
CA VAL A 394 2.61 -29.39 6.47
C VAL A 394 4.06 -28.92 6.47
N GLN A 395 4.60 -28.56 7.63
CA GLN A 395 6.00 -28.24 7.82
C GLN A 395 6.54 -28.97 9.05
N VAL A 396 7.70 -29.57 8.90
CA VAL A 396 8.44 -30.23 9.98
C VAL A 396 9.84 -29.67 10.00
N ASP A 397 10.26 -29.08 11.12
CA ASP A 397 11.59 -28.54 11.33
C ASP A 397 12.28 -29.27 12.47
N LEU A 398 13.56 -29.60 12.29
CA LEU A 398 14.43 -30.22 13.27
C LEU A 398 15.70 -29.41 13.39
N VAL A 399 16.05 -29.03 14.61
CA VAL A 399 17.26 -28.24 14.90
C VAL A 399 18.05 -28.90 16.01
N GLY A 400 19.33 -29.21 15.74
CA GLY A 400 20.31 -29.64 16.73
C GLY A 400 21.23 -28.50 17.13
N SER A 401 21.62 -28.44 18.40
CA SER A 401 22.61 -27.50 18.91
C SER A 401 23.57 -28.16 19.89
N ARG A 402 24.80 -27.65 19.95
CA ARG A 402 25.81 -27.98 20.94
C ARG A 402 26.48 -26.70 21.42
N ALA A 403 26.40 -26.46 22.72
CA ALA A 403 27.00 -25.32 23.40
C ALA A 403 28.14 -25.85 24.29
N SER A 404 29.37 -25.77 23.79
CA SER A 404 30.54 -26.42 24.38
C SER A 404 30.97 -25.76 25.69
N ARG A 405 30.74 -24.46 25.86
CA ARG A 405 31.06 -23.75 27.11
C ARG A 405 30.18 -24.22 28.26
N GLU A 406 28.92 -24.49 27.96
CA GLU A 406 27.90 -24.98 28.88
C GLU A 406 27.89 -26.51 29.00
N ARG A 407 28.66 -27.22 28.17
CA ARG A 407 28.71 -28.68 28.08
C ARG A 407 27.34 -29.32 27.86
N VAL A 408 26.50 -28.68 27.03
CA VAL A 408 25.17 -29.19 26.68
C VAL A 408 25.01 -29.39 25.18
N ALA A 409 24.22 -30.38 24.81
CA ALA A 409 23.73 -30.58 23.46
C ALA A 409 22.25 -30.94 23.53
N GLY A 410 21.50 -30.57 22.50
CA GLY A 410 20.09 -30.92 22.44
C GLY A 410 19.46 -30.60 21.10
N VAL A 411 18.21 -31.02 20.99
CA VAL A 411 17.37 -30.86 19.79
C VAL A 411 16.09 -30.09 20.09
N GLN A 412 15.58 -29.44 19.05
CA GLN A 412 14.25 -28.88 18.95
C GLN A 412 13.55 -29.49 17.73
N GLY A 413 12.28 -29.84 17.89
CA GLY A 413 11.42 -30.23 16.78
C GLY A 413 10.16 -29.37 16.74
N THR A 414 9.79 -28.93 15.55
CA THR A 414 8.59 -28.13 15.30
C THR A 414 7.75 -28.79 14.20
N LEU A 415 6.48 -29.01 14.47
CA LEU A 415 5.47 -29.45 13.50
C LEU A 415 4.47 -28.33 13.31
N THR A 416 4.17 -27.97 12.07
CA THR A 416 3.15 -27.00 11.72
C THR A 416 2.25 -27.57 10.62
N LEU A 417 0.94 -27.47 10.79
CA LEU A 417 -0.08 -27.96 9.87
C LEU A 417 -1.08 -26.83 9.63
N SER A 418 -1.40 -26.54 8.39
CA SER A 418 -2.53 -25.68 8.02
C SER A 418 -3.35 -26.35 6.92
N GLN A 419 -4.65 -26.48 7.16
CA GLN A 419 -5.56 -27.19 6.27
C GLN A 419 -6.84 -26.39 6.07
N ARG A 420 -7.22 -26.18 4.82
CA ARG A 420 -8.56 -25.74 4.43
C ARG A 420 -9.43 -26.98 4.23
N LEU A 421 -10.34 -27.23 5.17
CA LEU A 421 -11.20 -28.42 5.15
C LEU A 421 -12.24 -28.34 4.02
N ASN A 422 -12.79 -27.15 3.78
CA ASN A 422 -13.67 -26.85 2.64
C ASN A 422 -13.70 -25.34 2.35
N ALA A 423 -14.68 -24.86 1.56
CA ALA A 423 -14.79 -23.45 1.21
C ALA A 423 -14.92 -22.54 2.45
N GLN A 424 -15.52 -23.01 3.54
CA GLN A 424 -15.84 -22.22 4.72
C GLN A 424 -14.90 -22.50 5.90
N TRP A 425 -14.41 -23.72 6.05
CA TRP A 425 -13.62 -24.16 7.21
C TRP A 425 -12.11 -24.21 6.94
N SER A 426 -11.33 -23.72 7.90
CA SER A 426 -9.88 -23.81 7.93
C SER A 426 -9.38 -24.12 9.33
N MET A 427 -8.28 -24.86 9.42
CA MET A 427 -7.65 -25.31 10.64
C MET A 427 -6.15 -25.04 10.58
N ALA A 428 -5.56 -24.65 11.71
CA ALA A 428 -4.11 -24.62 11.87
C ALA A 428 -3.69 -25.27 13.19
N TYR A 429 -2.54 -25.90 13.19
CA TYR A 429 -1.93 -26.54 14.36
C TYR A 429 -0.43 -26.31 14.32
N SER A 430 0.19 -26.05 15.47
CA SER A 430 1.64 -26.10 15.62
C SER A 430 2.03 -26.69 16.96
N SER A 431 3.12 -27.45 16.98
CA SER A 431 3.74 -27.92 18.19
C SER A 431 5.26 -27.88 18.08
N THR A 432 5.88 -27.22 19.05
CA THR A 432 7.34 -27.20 19.23
C THR A 432 7.71 -27.88 20.53
N ARG A 433 8.75 -28.73 20.48
CA ARG A 433 9.31 -29.45 21.63
C ARG A 433 10.81 -29.21 21.66
N GLN A 434 11.32 -28.82 22.82
CA GLN A 434 12.75 -28.65 23.07
C GLN A 434 13.22 -29.68 24.10
N SER A 435 14.40 -30.24 23.85
CA SER A 435 15.13 -31.02 24.86
C SER A 435 15.79 -30.10 25.90
N HIS A 436 16.08 -30.63 27.10
CA HIS A 436 16.67 -29.82 28.16
C HIS A 436 18.03 -29.21 27.77
N GLY A 437 18.83 -29.90 26.98
CA GLY A 437 20.15 -29.44 26.52
C GLY A 437 20.14 -28.51 25.31
N PHE A 438 19.00 -28.32 24.63
CA PHE A 438 18.91 -27.44 23.46
C PHE A 438 19.18 -25.98 23.82
N ARG A 439 19.95 -25.26 23.00
CA ARG A 439 20.26 -23.84 23.14
C ARG A 439 20.22 -23.16 21.78
N GLU A 440 19.61 -21.99 21.72
CA GLU A 440 19.85 -21.04 20.64
C GLU A 440 21.13 -20.24 20.93
N LEU A 441 21.72 -19.59 19.92
CA LEU A 441 22.92 -18.78 20.12
C LEU A 441 22.69 -17.71 21.21
N LEU A 442 21.52 -17.06 21.18
CA LEU A 442 21.12 -16.03 22.15
C LEU A 442 20.86 -16.57 23.58
N ASP A 443 20.79 -17.90 23.77
CA ASP A 443 20.70 -18.52 25.10
C ASP A 443 22.06 -18.61 25.80
N THR A 444 23.17 -18.66 25.05
CA THR A 444 24.55 -18.78 25.58
C THR A 444 25.04 -17.51 26.30
N ALA A 445 24.35 -16.38 26.09
CA ALA A 445 24.53 -15.08 26.75
C ALA A 445 24.36 -15.08 28.25
N ARG A 446 23.49 -15.95 28.72
CA ARG A 446 22.60 -15.62 29.83
C ARG A 446 23.17 -16.01 31.20
N ILE A 447 24.46 -16.36 31.27
CA ILE A 447 25.08 -17.01 32.43
C ILE A 447 25.84 -16.01 33.34
N GLY A 448 25.95 -14.73 32.96
CA GLY A 448 26.73 -13.74 33.73
C GLY A 448 26.02 -12.96 34.85
N ALA A 449 24.70 -13.11 35.06
CA ALA A 449 23.97 -12.31 36.06
C ALA A 449 23.36 -13.19 37.17
N THR A 450 23.87 -13.03 38.38
CA THR A 450 23.53 -13.78 39.61
C THR A 450 22.11 -13.60 40.14
N THR A 451 21.16 -12.98 39.43
CA THR A 451 19.76 -12.91 39.90
C THR A 451 18.71 -12.88 38.78
N ARG A 452 17.71 -13.77 38.93
CA ARG A 452 16.35 -13.85 38.32
C ARG A 452 16.15 -14.71 37.06
N ASN A 453 15.92 -16.00 37.30
CA ASN A 453 14.94 -16.89 36.65
C ASN A 453 14.29 -16.39 35.34
N ARG A 454 14.99 -16.56 34.22
CA ARG A 454 14.34 -16.67 32.91
C ARG A 454 14.40 -18.11 32.43
N THR A 455 13.26 -18.77 32.51
CA THR A 455 13.13 -20.19 32.21
C THR A 455 12.86 -20.37 30.73
N ARG A 456 13.47 -21.39 30.14
CA ARG A 456 13.36 -21.70 28.71
C ARG A 456 12.08 -22.46 28.41
N TYR A 457 11.57 -22.33 27.20
CA TYR A 457 10.41 -23.09 26.74
C TYR A 457 10.76 -24.57 26.58
N ARG A 458 9.95 -25.45 27.16
CA ARG A 458 10.06 -26.90 26.96
C ARG A 458 9.15 -27.36 25.83
N SER A 459 7.92 -26.88 25.82
CA SER A 459 6.94 -27.24 24.81
C SER A 459 5.93 -26.13 24.56
N GLN A 460 5.60 -25.91 23.31
CA GLN A 460 4.59 -24.95 22.88
C GLN A 460 3.67 -25.67 21.90
N SER A 461 2.36 -25.61 22.13
CA SER A 461 1.37 -26.18 21.23
C SER A 461 0.24 -25.18 21.03
N SER A 462 -0.26 -25.08 19.82
CA SER A 462 -1.37 -24.21 19.47
C SER A 462 -2.25 -24.86 18.40
N ALA A 463 -3.55 -24.64 18.51
CA ALA A 463 -4.53 -25.07 17.53
C ALA A 463 -5.52 -23.93 17.28
N SER A 464 -5.96 -23.74 16.04
CA SER A 464 -7.02 -22.82 15.69
C SER A 464 -7.95 -23.40 14.63
N LEU A 465 -9.20 -23.01 14.69
CA LEU A 465 -10.26 -23.39 13.76
C LEU A 465 -11.00 -22.12 13.38
N SER A 466 -11.18 -21.89 12.08
CA SER A 466 -11.88 -20.73 11.55
C SER A 466 -12.92 -21.17 10.53
N TRP A 467 -14.11 -20.61 10.64
CA TRP A 467 -15.23 -20.77 9.74
C TRP A 467 -15.61 -19.41 9.15
N SER A 468 -15.85 -19.34 7.85
CA SER A 468 -16.28 -18.13 7.16
C SER A 468 -17.43 -18.43 6.23
N ASP A 469 -18.51 -17.67 6.39
CA ASP A 469 -19.69 -17.72 5.56
C ASP A 469 -20.09 -16.30 5.11
N SER A 470 -20.62 -16.19 3.90
CA SER A 470 -20.98 -14.89 3.33
C SER A 470 -22.16 -14.21 4.04
N ARG A 471 -23.04 -14.98 4.72
CA ARG A 471 -24.22 -14.45 5.43
C ARG A 471 -23.99 -14.30 6.93
N PHE A 472 -23.36 -15.29 7.54
CA PHE A 472 -23.17 -15.32 9.00
C PHE A 472 -21.82 -14.75 9.47
N GLY A 473 -20.94 -14.41 8.53
CA GLY A 473 -19.63 -13.83 8.80
C GLY A 473 -18.58 -14.87 9.17
N ASN A 474 -17.60 -14.44 9.97
CA ASN A 474 -16.41 -15.19 10.29
C ASN A 474 -16.39 -15.54 11.77
N LEU A 475 -16.28 -16.82 12.09
CA LEU A 475 -16.08 -17.36 13.42
C LEU A 475 -14.69 -17.98 13.50
N SER A 476 -13.95 -17.74 14.56
CA SER A 476 -12.68 -18.40 14.82
C SER A 476 -12.50 -18.71 16.29
N ALA A 477 -11.86 -19.84 16.57
CA ALA A 477 -11.51 -20.28 17.90
C ALA A 477 -10.05 -20.75 17.91
N GLY A 478 -9.35 -20.49 19.00
CA GLY A 478 -7.94 -20.82 19.16
C GLY A 478 -7.62 -21.26 20.58
N TYR A 479 -6.66 -22.16 20.70
CA TYR A 479 -6.10 -22.62 21.96
C TYR A 479 -4.59 -22.66 21.87
N SER A 480 -3.89 -22.22 22.91
CA SER A 480 -2.44 -22.36 23.01
C SER A 480 -2.02 -22.77 24.42
N ARG A 481 -0.97 -23.59 24.48
CA ARG A 481 -0.35 -24.08 25.71
C ARG A 481 1.16 -23.96 25.58
N THR A 482 1.77 -23.28 26.55
CA THR A 482 3.22 -23.13 26.66
C THR A 482 3.67 -23.64 28.02
N THR A 483 4.63 -24.55 28.03
CA THR A 483 5.24 -25.11 29.25
C THR A 483 6.73 -24.80 29.24
N LEU A 484 7.23 -24.30 30.36
CA LEU A 484 8.63 -23.99 30.61
C LEU A 484 9.34 -25.19 31.26
N PHE A 485 10.68 -25.20 31.23
CA PHE A 485 11.47 -26.27 31.86
C PHE A 485 11.38 -26.29 33.39
N ASP A 486 11.00 -25.18 34.03
CA ASP A 486 10.72 -25.11 35.47
C ASP A 486 9.29 -25.57 35.84
N GLY A 487 8.54 -26.12 34.89
CA GLY A 487 7.20 -26.65 35.09
C GLY A 487 6.07 -25.61 34.98
N ARG A 488 6.37 -24.31 34.92
CA ARG A 488 5.33 -23.28 34.73
C ARG A 488 4.64 -23.48 33.40
N THR A 489 3.31 -23.45 33.42
CA THR A 489 2.48 -23.65 32.23
C THR A 489 1.48 -22.51 32.07
N THR A 490 1.44 -21.94 30.88
CA THR A 490 0.47 -20.93 30.45
C THR A 490 -0.46 -21.55 29.43
N LYS A 491 -1.76 -21.37 29.61
CA LYS A 491 -2.81 -21.86 28.70
C LYS A 491 -3.72 -20.68 28.35
N ARG A 492 -4.00 -20.48 27.07
CA ARG A 492 -4.84 -19.39 26.57
C ARG A 492 -5.85 -19.95 25.57
N ALA A 493 -7.11 -19.56 25.71
CA ALA A 493 -8.16 -19.83 24.74
C ALA A 493 -8.74 -18.51 24.22
N LEU A 494 -9.05 -18.47 22.94
CA LEU A 494 -9.59 -17.31 22.24
C LEU A 494 -10.77 -17.76 21.39
N ALA A 495 -11.81 -16.96 21.33
CA ALA A 495 -12.91 -17.11 20.39
C ALA A 495 -13.28 -15.74 19.84
N SER A 496 -13.57 -15.65 18.55
CA SER A 496 -14.00 -14.42 17.91
C SER A 496 -15.01 -14.69 16.82
N TRP A 497 -16.02 -13.84 16.73
CA TRP A 497 -17.03 -13.83 15.69
C TRP A 497 -17.14 -12.41 15.15
N ALA A 498 -17.21 -12.25 13.84
CA ALA A 498 -17.42 -10.96 13.21
C ALA A 498 -18.33 -11.12 11.99
N THR A 499 -19.30 -10.23 11.83
CA THR A 499 -20.21 -10.23 10.68
C THR A 499 -20.48 -8.81 10.20
N ARG A 500 -21.01 -8.70 8.98
CA ARG A 500 -21.56 -7.45 8.44
C ARG A 500 -23.06 -7.63 8.27
N LEU A 501 -23.84 -6.76 8.92
CA LEU A 501 -25.29 -6.73 8.81
C LEU A 501 -25.70 -5.42 8.13
N GLY A 502 -26.07 -5.51 6.84
CA GLY A 502 -26.27 -4.32 6.01
C GLY A 502 -24.99 -3.48 5.94
N ARG A 503 -25.10 -2.18 6.28
CA ARG A 503 -23.95 -1.27 6.35
C ARG A 503 -23.15 -1.39 7.66
N ALA A 504 -23.69 -2.04 8.70
CA ALA A 504 -23.04 -2.13 10.00
C ALA A 504 -22.12 -3.36 10.10
N SER A 505 -21.00 -3.23 10.82
CA SER A 505 -20.11 -4.34 11.15
C SER A 505 -20.15 -4.64 12.64
N MET A 506 -20.25 -5.91 13.01
CA MET A 506 -20.30 -6.36 14.41
C MET A 506 -19.18 -7.37 14.65
N SER A 507 -18.62 -7.33 15.84
CA SER A 507 -17.59 -8.27 16.28
C SER A 507 -17.75 -8.57 17.77
N LEU A 508 -17.55 -9.83 18.12
CA LEU A 508 -17.49 -10.33 19.48
C LEU A 508 -16.22 -11.14 19.61
N SER A 509 -15.42 -10.88 20.62
CA SER A 509 -14.20 -11.62 20.92
C SER A 509 -14.15 -11.94 22.40
N ALA A 510 -13.58 -13.09 22.74
CA ALA A 510 -13.43 -13.56 24.09
C ALA A 510 -12.06 -14.19 24.27
N GLU A 511 -11.41 -13.88 25.38
CA GLU A 511 -10.12 -14.41 25.77
C GLU A 511 -10.19 -14.99 27.17
N TRP A 512 -9.67 -16.20 27.34
CA TRP A 512 -9.57 -16.86 28.63
C TRP A 512 -8.13 -17.30 28.90
N ASN A 513 -7.62 -16.90 30.06
CA ASN A 513 -6.33 -17.35 30.56
C ASN A 513 -6.53 -18.49 31.56
N LEU A 514 -6.28 -19.72 31.11
CA LEU A 514 -6.57 -20.97 31.84
C LEU A 514 -5.40 -21.44 32.72
N GLY A 515 -4.36 -20.61 32.89
CA GLY A 515 -3.16 -20.91 33.69
C GLY A 515 -3.31 -20.52 35.17
N HIS A 516 -2.62 -21.24 36.08
CA HIS A 516 -2.71 -21.04 37.54
C HIS A 516 -1.63 -20.13 38.13
N ALA A 517 -0.72 -19.58 37.31
CA ALA A 517 0.50 -18.94 37.81
C ALA A 517 0.37 -17.47 38.27
N MET A 518 -0.76 -16.80 38.00
CA MET A 518 -1.05 -15.46 38.53
C MET A 518 -2.54 -15.39 38.89
N ARG A 519 -2.85 -15.04 40.15
CA ARG A 519 -4.20 -14.86 40.73
C ARG A 519 -5.04 -13.72 40.08
N SER A 520 -4.75 -13.35 38.84
CA SER A 520 -5.39 -12.28 38.07
C SER A 520 -5.67 -12.76 36.64
N GLY A 521 -6.35 -13.91 36.49
CA GLY A 521 -6.83 -14.38 35.21
C GLY A 521 -7.90 -13.43 34.66
N ASN A 522 -7.48 -12.42 33.90
CA ASN A 522 -8.38 -11.49 33.24
C ASN A 522 -8.99 -12.19 32.03
N ASN A 523 -10.08 -12.90 32.27
CA ASN A 523 -10.97 -13.28 31.20
C ASN A 523 -11.60 -11.99 30.66
N ALA A 524 -11.58 -11.83 29.35
CA ALA A 524 -12.09 -10.64 28.70
C ALA A 524 -13.11 -11.04 27.64
N ILE A 525 -14.27 -10.39 27.63
CA ILE A 525 -15.22 -10.43 26.53
C ILE A 525 -15.31 -9.03 25.96
N TYR A 526 -15.17 -8.90 24.66
CA TYR A 526 -15.19 -7.65 23.95
C TYR A 526 -16.17 -7.72 22.79
N PHE A 527 -17.21 -6.90 22.83
CA PHE A 527 -18.13 -6.66 21.74
C PHE A 527 -17.86 -5.29 21.13
N ASN A 528 -17.92 -5.19 19.80
CA ASN A 528 -17.88 -3.93 19.06
C ASN A 528 -18.83 -3.96 17.89
N ALA A 529 -19.70 -2.96 17.80
CA ALA A 529 -20.56 -2.69 16.66
C ALA A 529 -20.18 -1.34 16.07
N THR A 530 -19.94 -1.27 14.77
CA THR A 530 -19.60 -0.04 14.05
C THR A 530 -20.59 0.18 12.93
N ILE A 531 -21.21 1.35 12.91
CA ILE A 531 -22.22 1.77 11.95
C ILE A 531 -21.64 2.96 11.16
N PRO A 532 -21.43 2.85 9.84
CA PRO A 532 -21.09 3.99 9.01
C PRO A 532 -22.33 4.87 8.81
N LEU A 533 -22.16 6.17 8.98
CA LEU A 533 -23.18 7.20 8.85
C LEU A 533 -22.89 8.03 7.59
N GLY A 534 -23.07 7.42 6.42
CA GLY A 534 -22.55 7.94 5.14
C GLY A 534 -21.14 7.45 4.87
N ASP A 535 -20.36 8.23 4.12
CA ASP A 535 -19.06 7.75 3.60
C ASP A 535 -17.88 8.09 4.49
N ARG A 536 -18.00 9.16 5.30
CA ARG A 536 -16.90 9.73 6.10
C ARG A 536 -17.07 9.58 7.61
N ARG A 537 -18.30 9.36 8.07
CA ARG A 537 -18.65 9.29 9.50
C ARG A 537 -18.88 7.86 9.94
N ARG A 538 -18.43 7.52 11.15
CA ARG A 538 -18.66 6.22 11.77
C ARG A 538 -18.98 6.38 13.24
N MET A 539 -19.94 5.59 13.71
CA MET A 539 -20.31 5.47 15.10
C MET A 539 -20.00 4.05 15.56
N SER A 540 -19.16 3.89 16.59
CA SER A 540 -18.79 2.58 17.14
C SER A 540 -19.18 2.47 18.60
N THR A 541 -19.88 1.40 18.95
CA THR A 541 -20.24 1.04 20.32
C THR A 541 -19.47 -0.20 20.73
N THR A 542 -18.81 -0.13 21.87
CA THR A 542 -17.98 -1.20 22.44
C THR A 542 -18.47 -1.59 23.81
N ILE A 543 -18.52 -2.89 24.11
CA ILE A 543 -18.79 -3.42 25.44
C ILE A 543 -17.63 -4.32 25.81
N ARG A 544 -16.98 -4.02 26.93
CA ARG A 544 -15.79 -4.75 27.39
C ARG A 544 -16.05 -5.25 28.78
N ARG A 545 -16.05 -6.56 28.96
CA ARG A 545 -16.20 -7.19 30.27
C ARG A 545 -14.88 -7.87 30.63
N TYR A 546 -14.28 -7.42 31.71
CA TYR A 546 -13.14 -8.05 32.36
C TYR A 546 -13.61 -8.72 33.66
N THR A 547 -12.76 -9.55 34.27
CA THR A 547 -13.00 -10.09 35.61
C THR A 547 -13.25 -8.95 36.61
N GLY A 548 -14.51 -8.76 37.03
CA GLY A 548 -14.92 -7.74 38.02
C GLY A 548 -15.26 -6.34 37.47
N GLU A 549 -15.19 -6.11 36.15
CA GLU A 549 -15.38 -4.77 35.57
C GLU A 549 -16.06 -4.84 34.19
N THR A 550 -17.09 -4.03 33.95
CA THR A 550 -17.68 -3.87 32.61
C THR A 550 -17.54 -2.42 32.16
N ARG A 551 -17.16 -2.20 30.89
CA ARG A 551 -17.06 -0.90 30.25
C ARG A 551 -17.98 -0.82 29.05
N TYR A 552 -18.68 0.29 28.93
CA TYR A 552 -19.53 0.62 27.79
C TYR A 552 -18.94 1.86 27.14
N GLY A 553 -18.48 1.76 25.90
CA GLY A 553 -17.86 2.85 25.17
C GLY A 553 -18.63 3.16 23.90
N THR A 554 -18.83 4.43 23.60
CA THR A 554 -19.40 4.89 22.34
C THR A 554 -18.46 5.93 21.75
N THR A 555 -18.04 5.75 20.50
CA THR A 555 -17.11 6.65 19.80
C THR A 555 -17.69 7.05 18.46
N PHE A 556 -17.70 8.35 18.21
CA PHE A 556 -17.98 8.95 16.93
C PHE A 556 -16.66 9.34 16.25
N SER A 557 -16.53 9.10 14.95
CA SER A 557 -15.40 9.54 14.15
C SER A 557 -15.88 10.12 12.84
N ASP A 558 -15.26 11.19 12.39
CA ASP A 558 -15.51 11.82 11.09
C ASP A 558 -14.19 12.15 10.41
N GLN A 559 -14.12 11.85 9.11
CA GLN A 559 -13.08 12.32 8.22
C GLN A 559 -13.62 13.53 7.46
N VAL A 560 -13.47 14.72 8.04
CA VAL A 560 -14.00 15.98 7.50
C VAL A 560 -13.57 16.16 6.04
N ASN A 561 -12.29 15.94 5.79
CA ASN A 561 -11.68 15.91 4.46
C ASN A 561 -10.43 15.00 4.47
N GLU A 562 -9.65 14.99 3.39
CA GLU A 562 -8.43 14.18 3.30
C GLU A 562 -7.30 14.64 4.24
N PHE A 563 -7.37 15.86 4.77
CA PHE A 563 -6.35 16.46 5.64
C PHE A 563 -6.71 16.37 7.11
N VAL A 564 -7.99 16.24 7.46
CA VAL A 564 -8.48 16.38 8.84
C VAL A 564 -9.44 15.25 9.17
N SER A 565 -9.09 14.50 10.21
CA SER A 565 -10.00 13.55 10.85
C SER A 565 -10.04 13.78 12.35
N TYR A 566 -11.19 13.53 12.96
CA TYR A 566 -11.34 13.58 14.40
C TYR A 566 -12.17 12.41 14.92
N ARG A 567 -11.98 12.11 16.20
CA ARG A 567 -12.80 11.16 16.94
C ARG A 567 -13.11 11.70 18.33
N ALA A 568 -14.29 11.41 18.81
CA ALA A 568 -14.74 11.71 20.16
C ALA A 568 -15.48 10.50 20.71
N GLY A 569 -15.16 10.07 21.91
CA GLY A 569 -15.77 8.92 22.54
C GLY A 569 -15.98 9.10 24.03
N LEU A 570 -17.04 8.47 24.52
CA LEU A 570 -17.39 8.41 25.93
C LEU A 570 -17.35 6.95 26.37
N GLU A 571 -16.73 6.66 27.50
CA GLU A 571 -16.68 5.32 28.09
C GLU A 571 -17.15 5.38 29.55
N TYR A 572 -18.09 4.51 29.91
CA TYR A 572 -18.59 4.32 31.26
C TYR A 572 -18.12 2.98 31.82
N ARG A 573 -17.51 3.01 32.99
CA ARG A 573 -17.02 1.84 33.71
C ARG A 573 -17.92 1.52 34.91
N SER A 574 -18.57 0.37 34.89
CA SER A 574 -19.55 -0.04 35.90
C SER A 574 -18.93 -0.40 37.25
N GLY A 575 -17.70 -0.92 37.29
CA GLY A 575 -17.08 -1.42 38.52
C GLY A 575 -16.86 -0.35 39.59
N ASP A 576 -16.56 0.88 39.18
CA ASP A 576 -16.31 2.01 40.09
C ASP A 576 -17.00 3.33 39.64
N GLY A 577 -17.99 3.21 38.76
CA GLY A 577 -18.84 4.32 38.29
C GLY A 577 -18.11 5.40 37.47
N ARG A 578 -16.91 5.13 36.96
CA ARG A 578 -16.12 6.14 36.25
C ARG A 578 -16.61 6.41 34.83
N ARG A 579 -16.43 7.65 34.42
CA ARG A 579 -16.70 8.14 33.06
C ARG A 579 -15.39 8.67 32.49
N SER A 580 -15.07 8.27 31.27
CA SER A 580 -13.95 8.83 30.53
C SER A 580 -14.40 9.42 29.19
N LEU A 581 -13.82 10.56 28.86
CA LEU A 581 -13.94 11.23 27.57
C LEU A 581 -12.61 11.06 26.83
N ASN A 582 -12.67 10.62 25.58
CA ASN A 582 -11.51 10.46 24.72
C ASN A 582 -11.74 11.26 23.43
N THR A 583 -10.87 12.21 23.12
CA THR A 583 -10.92 12.97 21.88
C THR A 583 -9.56 12.88 21.19
N ALA A 584 -9.56 12.77 19.87
CA ALA A 584 -8.33 12.88 19.10
C ALA A 584 -8.58 13.52 17.75
N VAL A 585 -7.56 14.20 17.25
CA VAL A 585 -7.52 14.86 15.95
C VAL A 585 -6.26 14.38 15.24
N SER A 586 -6.40 13.98 13.98
CA SER A 586 -5.28 13.61 13.13
C SER A 586 -5.31 14.52 11.91
N LEU A 587 -4.20 15.23 11.70
CA LEU A 587 -3.99 16.16 10.60
C LEU A 587 -2.92 15.59 9.66
N LEU A 588 -3.17 15.69 8.36
CA LEU A 588 -2.24 15.35 7.29
C LEU A 588 -1.91 16.61 6.48
N PRO A 589 -1.24 17.62 7.05
CA PRO A 589 -0.73 18.73 6.25
C PRO A 589 0.25 18.22 5.18
N ARG A 590 0.52 19.05 4.17
CA ARG A 590 1.28 18.66 2.95
C ARG A 590 2.64 18.02 3.21
N TYR A 591 3.28 18.33 4.33
CA TYR A 591 4.69 18.02 4.60
C TYR A 591 4.92 17.12 5.83
N LEU A 592 3.91 16.86 6.66
CA LEU A 592 4.03 16.05 7.88
C LEU A 592 2.67 15.47 8.30
N GLN A 593 2.68 14.57 9.27
CA GLN A 593 1.50 14.10 10.00
C GLN A 593 1.53 14.60 11.44
N LEU A 594 0.38 15.02 11.94
CA LEU A 594 0.21 15.46 13.32
C LEU A 594 -0.99 14.74 13.95
N ASP A 595 -0.77 14.10 15.08
CA ASP A 595 -1.82 13.47 15.87
C ASP A 595 -1.85 14.09 17.25
N ALA A 596 -3.01 14.60 17.66
CA ALA A 596 -3.25 15.13 18.99
C ALA A 596 -4.36 14.33 19.66
N GLY A 597 -4.17 13.96 20.92
CA GLY A 597 -5.11 13.18 21.71
C GLY A 597 -5.29 13.78 23.09
N TYR A 598 -6.52 13.78 23.57
CA TYR A 598 -6.87 14.14 24.93
C TYR A 598 -7.78 13.08 25.52
N THR A 599 -7.45 12.61 26.72
CA THR A 599 -8.27 11.65 27.45
C THR A 599 -8.47 12.18 28.86
N ARG A 600 -9.72 12.21 29.33
CA ARG A 600 -10.08 12.60 30.69
C ARG A 600 -10.95 11.53 31.32
N ASP A 601 -10.41 10.84 32.30
CA ASP A 601 -11.13 10.00 33.27
C ASP A 601 -11.45 10.84 34.52
N THR A 602 -12.32 10.35 35.40
CA THR A 602 -12.74 11.06 36.62
C THR A 602 -11.60 11.37 37.57
N ARG A 603 -10.48 10.61 37.51
CA ARG A 603 -9.31 10.79 38.38
C ARG A 603 -8.00 11.09 37.65
N SER A 604 -8.02 11.11 36.32
CA SER A 604 -6.81 11.35 35.54
C SER A 604 -7.10 12.01 34.21
N ASN A 605 -6.17 12.84 33.75
CA ASN A 605 -6.16 13.35 32.39
C ASN A 605 -4.83 13.02 31.73
N SER A 606 -4.86 12.82 30.41
CA SER A 606 -3.67 12.65 29.61
C SER A 606 -3.80 13.38 28.29
N VAL A 607 -2.74 14.05 27.90
CA VAL A 607 -2.57 14.69 26.59
C VAL A 607 -1.45 13.94 25.87
N SER A 608 -1.66 13.65 24.60
CA SER A 608 -0.65 13.05 23.72
C SER A 608 -0.52 13.84 22.42
N LEU A 609 0.71 14.01 21.95
CA LEU A 609 1.03 14.61 20.67
C LEU A 609 1.98 13.68 19.92
N ALA A 610 1.76 13.45 18.63
CA ALA A 610 2.71 12.75 17.77
C ALA A 610 2.92 13.53 16.47
N VAL A 611 4.16 13.67 16.04
CA VAL A 611 4.56 14.31 14.79
C VAL A 611 5.38 13.31 13.98
N ARG A 612 5.04 13.10 12.71
CA ARG A 612 5.74 12.18 11.82
C ARG A 612 5.98 12.79 10.45
N GLY A 613 7.05 12.39 9.78
CA GLY A 613 7.32 12.81 8.41
C GLY A 613 8.68 12.32 7.91
N GLY A 614 9.01 12.75 6.71
CA GLY A 614 10.30 12.52 6.08
C GLY A 614 10.82 13.80 5.41
N LEU A 615 12.13 13.95 5.34
CA LEU A 615 12.81 14.99 4.57
C LEU A 615 13.74 14.30 3.58
N VAL A 616 13.76 14.77 2.34
CA VAL A 616 14.64 14.26 1.29
C VAL A 616 15.47 15.40 0.72
N LEU A 617 16.79 15.27 0.81
CA LEU A 617 17.74 16.11 0.11
C LEU A 617 18.12 15.43 -1.21
N HIS A 618 17.74 16.04 -2.33
CA HIS A 618 17.99 15.56 -3.69
C HIS A 618 18.69 16.66 -4.50
N GLU A 619 18.97 16.39 -5.79
CA GLU A 619 19.72 17.29 -6.67
C GLU A 619 19.12 18.70 -6.80
N HIS A 620 17.81 18.84 -6.61
CA HIS A 620 17.11 20.12 -6.67
C HIS A 620 16.83 20.73 -5.29
N GLY A 621 17.40 20.19 -4.20
CA GLY A 621 17.30 20.75 -2.85
C GLY A 621 16.57 19.87 -1.85
N LEU A 622 15.94 20.49 -0.84
CA LEU A 622 15.27 19.79 0.26
C LEU A 622 13.75 19.80 0.06
N THR A 623 13.14 18.64 -0.02
CA THR A 623 11.67 18.49 -0.11
C THR A 623 11.16 17.59 1.00
N ALA A 624 10.07 18.01 1.64
CA ALA A 624 9.44 17.29 2.74
C ALA A 624 8.40 16.28 2.24
N SER A 625 8.19 15.24 3.02
CA SER A 625 7.23 14.17 2.78
C SER A 625 6.36 13.99 4.03
N PRO A 626 5.03 13.94 3.88
CA PRO A 626 4.14 13.64 5.00
C PRO A 626 4.28 12.19 5.49
N TYR A 627 4.97 11.33 4.72
CA TYR A 627 5.24 9.94 5.07
C TYR A 627 6.74 9.68 5.19
N ALA A 628 7.10 8.70 6.04
CA ALA A 628 8.47 8.21 6.11
C ALA A 628 8.90 7.58 4.78
N VAL A 629 10.10 7.95 4.31
CA VAL A 629 10.70 7.55 3.04
C VAL A 629 11.40 6.21 3.20
N ARG A 630 11.14 5.26 2.31
CA ARG A 630 11.64 3.87 2.38
C ARG A 630 12.93 3.66 1.59
N ASP A 631 13.35 2.40 1.44
CA ASP A 631 14.59 2.02 0.75
C ASP A 631 14.60 2.41 -0.73
N THR A 632 13.48 2.22 -1.44
CA THR A 632 13.30 2.65 -2.83
C THR A 632 12.24 3.75 -2.86
N PHE A 633 12.62 4.91 -3.37
CA PHE A 633 11.79 6.11 -3.37
C PHE A 633 12.10 6.96 -4.61
N GLY A 634 11.41 8.07 -4.74
CA GLY A 634 11.69 9.02 -5.81
C GLY A 634 11.33 10.44 -5.44
N VAL A 635 11.66 11.36 -6.33
CA VAL A 635 11.23 12.74 -6.31
C VAL A 635 10.57 13.02 -7.65
N LEU A 636 9.42 13.68 -7.62
CA LEU A 636 8.75 14.15 -8.82
C LEU A 636 8.70 15.66 -8.88
N SER A 637 8.62 16.20 -10.09
CA SER A 637 8.30 17.59 -10.39
C SER A 637 7.01 17.69 -11.20
N VAL A 638 6.26 18.78 -10.99
CA VAL A 638 5.11 19.16 -11.82
C VAL A 638 5.32 20.62 -12.25
N GLY A 639 6.36 20.86 -13.06
CA GLY A 639 6.87 22.21 -13.33
C GLY A 639 7.09 23.00 -12.04
N ASP A 640 6.67 24.27 -12.03
CA ASP A 640 6.73 25.14 -10.85
C ASP A 640 5.40 25.15 -10.05
N ALA A 641 4.48 24.22 -10.33
CA ALA A 641 3.14 24.23 -9.75
C ALA A 641 3.17 23.73 -8.30
N ALA A 642 2.91 24.62 -7.35
CA ALA A 642 2.90 24.32 -5.92
C ALA A 642 1.55 23.77 -5.42
N GLY A 643 1.59 22.84 -4.47
CA GLY A 643 0.39 22.27 -3.84
C GLY A 643 -0.40 21.30 -4.72
N VAL A 644 0.16 20.88 -5.85
CA VAL A 644 -0.42 19.87 -6.73
C VAL A 644 -0.39 18.53 -6.03
N ARG A 645 -1.55 17.91 -5.94
CA ARG A 645 -1.76 16.62 -5.30
C ARG A 645 -1.37 15.49 -6.25
N VAL A 646 -0.59 14.54 -5.74
CA VAL A 646 -0.18 13.35 -6.49
C VAL A 646 -0.50 12.09 -5.68
N SER A 647 -1.23 11.16 -6.27
CA SER A 647 -1.50 9.83 -5.72
C SER A 647 -0.28 8.93 -5.92
N THR A 648 0.13 8.23 -4.87
CA THR A 648 1.29 7.32 -4.89
C THR A 648 0.98 6.03 -4.13
N PRO A 649 1.76 4.95 -4.30
CA PRO A 649 1.58 3.72 -3.54
C PRO A 649 1.75 3.90 -2.02
N GLY A 650 2.47 4.95 -1.60
CA GLY A 650 2.69 5.29 -0.19
C GLY A 650 1.66 6.25 0.42
N GLY A 651 0.66 6.68 -0.36
CA GLY A 651 -0.35 7.69 0.02
C GLY A 651 -0.25 8.97 -0.83
N PRO A 652 -1.24 9.89 -0.74
CA PRO A 652 -1.22 11.16 -1.46
C PRO A 652 -0.12 12.10 -0.95
N VAL A 653 0.62 12.70 -1.87
CA VAL A 653 1.66 13.70 -1.59
C VAL A 653 1.34 15.00 -2.32
N TRP A 654 2.02 16.08 -1.96
CA TRP A 654 1.80 17.39 -2.56
C TRP A 654 3.12 18.03 -2.96
N THR A 655 3.13 18.76 -4.08
CA THR A 655 4.29 19.53 -4.50
C THR A 655 4.55 20.69 -3.56
N ASP A 656 5.83 20.95 -3.29
CA ASP A 656 6.32 22.08 -2.50
C ASP A 656 6.22 23.39 -3.29
N GLY A 657 6.68 24.50 -2.69
CA GLY A 657 6.65 25.81 -3.35
C GLY A 657 7.46 25.92 -4.64
N ARG A 658 8.27 24.92 -4.98
CA ARG A 658 9.08 24.82 -6.19
C ARG A 658 8.58 23.73 -7.15
N GLY A 659 7.41 23.16 -6.87
CA GLY A 659 6.80 22.12 -7.71
C GLY A 659 7.30 20.69 -7.48
N TYR A 660 8.08 20.44 -6.41
CA TYR A 660 8.64 19.10 -6.13
C TYR A 660 7.87 18.34 -5.05
N ALA A 661 7.65 17.04 -5.24
CA ALA A 661 7.11 16.15 -4.21
C ALA A 661 7.94 14.87 -4.08
N VAL A 662 7.98 14.29 -2.87
CA VAL A 662 8.65 13.01 -2.64
C VAL A 662 7.66 11.87 -2.89
N LEU A 663 8.10 10.84 -3.62
CA LEU A 663 7.46 9.53 -3.70
C LEU A 663 7.99 8.66 -2.55
N PRO A 664 7.31 8.56 -1.39
CA PRO A 664 7.90 8.03 -0.15
C PRO A 664 8.24 6.54 -0.23
N GLN A 665 7.58 5.79 -1.12
CA GLN A 665 7.83 4.37 -1.32
C GLN A 665 7.46 3.96 -2.74
N LEU A 666 8.37 3.22 -3.37
CA LEU A 666 8.14 2.49 -4.61
C LEU A 666 8.31 0.99 -4.35
N SER A 667 7.60 0.16 -5.11
CA SER A 667 7.75 -1.29 -5.04
C SER A 667 9.08 -1.69 -5.72
N PRO A 668 10.07 -2.26 -5.00
CA PRO A 668 11.30 -2.71 -5.63
C PRO A 668 11.02 -3.86 -6.59
N TYR A 669 11.49 -3.74 -7.83
CA TYR A 669 11.25 -4.68 -8.93
C TYR A 669 9.76 -4.91 -9.27
N GLY A 670 8.89 -4.03 -8.79
CA GLY A 670 7.46 -4.06 -9.01
C GLY A 670 6.96 -2.80 -9.73
N LYS A 671 5.76 -2.89 -10.29
CA LYS A 671 5.05 -1.75 -10.89
C LYS A 671 4.49 -0.85 -9.79
N SER A 672 4.70 0.46 -9.93
CA SER A 672 4.21 1.50 -9.02
C SER A 672 3.46 2.54 -9.86
N GLY A 673 2.19 2.81 -9.55
CA GLY A 673 1.39 3.82 -10.23
C GLY A 673 1.49 5.17 -9.53
N ILE A 674 1.70 6.23 -10.30
CA ILE A 674 1.74 7.63 -9.86
C ILE A 674 0.74 8.41 -10.69
N GLU A 675 -0.10 9.23 -10.05
CA GLU A 675 -1.15 9.98 -10.73
C GLU A 675 -1.29 11.38 -10.15
N VAL A 676 -1.14 12.40 -11.00
CA VAL A 676 -1.36 13.80 -10.70
C VAL A 676 -2.86 14.09 -10.72
N ALA A 677 -3.38 14.64 -9.63
CA ALA A 677 -4.77 15.04 -9.54
C ALA A 677 -4.94 16.37 -10.30
N THR A 678 -5.50 16.31 -11.51
CA THR A 678 -5.58 17.46 -12.42
C THR A 678 -6.49 18.58 -11.91
N ASP A 679 -7.40 18.28 -10.99
CA ASP A 679 -8.25 19.25 -10.29
C ASP A 679 -7.47 20.13 -9.30
N SER A 680 -6.30 19.67 -8.87
CA SER A 680 -5.39 20.41 -7.98
C SER A 680 -4.36 21.27 -8.72
N LEU A 681 -4.32 21.22 -10.06
CA LEU A 681 -3.46 22.09 -10.86
C LEU A 681 -3.98 23.54 -10.86
N PRO A 682 -3.09 24.53 -10.92
CA PRO A 682 -3.48 25.91 -11.24
C PRO A 682 -4.29 25.95 -12.55
N ARG A 683 -5.27 26.85 -12.64
CA ARG A 683 -6.22 26.87 -13.78
C ARG A 683 -5.58 27.26 -15.11
N ASN A 684 -4.39 27.83 -15.06
CA ASN A 684 -3.56 28.25 -16.18
C ASN A 684 -2.45 27.23 -16.50
N VAL A 685 -2.54 26.00 -15.97
CA VAL A 685 -1.56 24.94 -16.17
C VAL A 685 -2.25 23.70 -16.72
N ASP A 686 -1.74 23.21 -17.84
CA ASP A 686 -2.23 22.00 -18.50
C ASP A 686 -1.19 20.89 -18.42
N ILE A 687 -1.68 19.66 -18.25
CA ILE A 687 -0.84 18.46 -18.22
C ILE A 687 -1.33 17.47 -19.28
N HIS A 688 -0.41 17.03 -20.15
CA HIS A 688 -0.75 16.05 -21.21
C HIS A 688 -0.74 14.62 -20.69
N ARG A 689 0.15 14.31 -19.74
CA ARG A 689 0.31 12.96 -19.16
C ARG A 689 0.28 13.05 -17.64
N GLY A 690 -0.91 13.02 -17.06
CA GLY A 690 -1.10 13.07 -15.60
C GLY A 690 -0.86 11.75 -14.86
N ALA A 691 -0.48 10.67 -15.54
CA ALA A 691 -0.28 9.36 -14.90
C ALA A 691 0.98 8.67 -15.44
N ALA A 692 1.69 7.97 -14.56
CA ALA A 692 2.89 7.22 -14.87
C ALA A 692 2.90 5.88 -14.13
N MET A 693 3.30 4.82 -14.84
CA MET A 693 3.58 3.50 -14.25
C MET A 693 5.09 3.27 -14.28
N VAL A 694 5.71 3.20 -13.11
CA VAL A 694 7.17 3.11 -13.00
C VAL A 694 7.60 1.80 -12.36
N GLN A 695 8.83 1.37 -12.65
CA GLN A 695 9.44 0.20 -12.05
C GLN A 695 10.86 0.55 -11.61
N ALA A 696 11.16 0.39 -10.33
CA ALA A 696 12.42 0.81 -9.75
C ALA A 696 13.14 -0.37 -9.09
N GLY A 697 14.46 -0.43 -9.20
CA GLY A 697 15.28 -1.40 -8.47
C GLY A 697 15.30 -1.12 -6.97
N ARG A 698 15.69 -2.09 -6.14
CA ARG A 698 15.92 -1.83 -4.72
C ARG A 698 17.02 -0.77 -4.58
N GLY A 699 16.74 0.29 -3.81
CA GLY A 699 17.69 1.36 -3.55
C GLY A 699 17.76 2.47 -4.59
N ALA A 700 17.00 2.37 -5.69
CA ALA A 700 16.93 3.45 -6.66
C ALA A 700 16.27 4.71 -6.06
N VAL A 701 16.77 5.88 -6.46
CA VAL A 701 16.15 7.19 -6.27
C VAL A 701 15.67 7.65 -7.63
N MET A 702 14.38 7.49 -7.90
CA MET A 702 13.80 7.82 -9.19
C MET A 702 13.48 9.32 -9.27
N ALA A 703 13.92 9.99 -10.34
CA ALA A 703 13.43 11.31 -10.71
C ALA A 703 12.30 11.16 -11.73
N LEU A 704 11.16 11.83 -11.52
CA LEU A 704 10.02 11.80 -12.42
C LEU A 704 9.56 13.22 -12.74
N ASP A 705 9.57 13.59 -14.01
CA ASP A 705 9.10 14.91 -14.43
C ASP A 705 7.75 14.80 -15.15
N PHE A 706 6.74 15.47 -14.57
CA PHE A 706 5.46 15.68 -15.22
C PHE A 706 5.50 17.00 -15.96
N ALA A 707 5.76 16.92 -17.27
CA ALA A 707 5.76 18.08 -18.15
C ALA A 707 4.39 18.77 -18.12
N VAL A 708 4.39 20.04 -17.74
CA VAL A 708 3.22 20.92 -17.70
C VAL A 708 3.43 22.13 -18.59
N ASN A 709 2.37 22.56 -19.25
CA ASN A 709 2.36 23.75 -20.09
C ASN A 709 1.59 24.84 -19.37
N THR A 710 2.22 26.00 -19.18
CA THR A 710 1.48 27.20 -18.76
C THR A 710 0.74 27.77 -19.95
N THR A 711 -0.58 27.90 -19.83
CA THR A 711 -1.44 28.52 -20.84
C THR A 711 -2.07 29.80 -20.27
N ARG A 712 -2.30 30.79 -21.14
CA ARG A 712 -3.04 31.99 -20.75
C ARG A 712 -4.30 32.08 -21.58
N ARG A 713 -5.39 31.60 -20.99
CA ARG A 713 -6.71 31.57 -21.63
C ARG A 713 -7.34 32.95 -21.53
N VAL A 714 -7.90 33.44 -22.63
CA VAL A 714 -8.51 34.76 -22.67
C VAL A 714 -9.84 34.70 -23.40
N LEU A 715 -10.88 35.28 -22.81
CA LEU A 715 -12.14 35.58 -23.47
C LEU A 715 -12.09 37.02 -23.98
N VAL A 716 -11.95 37.16 -25.28
CA VAL A 716 -11.83 38.46 -25.94
C VAL A 716 -13.22 38.93 -26.39
N SER A 717 -13.71 40.05 -25.86
CA SER A 717 -14.88 40.74 -26.39
C SER A 717 -14.43 41.66 -27.53
N ALA A 718 -14.63 41.21 -28.76
CA ALA A 718 -14.17 41.91 -29.96
C ALA A 718 -15.25 42.86 -30.51
N ARG A 719 -14.85 44.11 -30.74
CA ARG A 719 -15.68 45.12 -31.42
C ARG A 719 -14.93 45.71 -32.60
N THR A 720 -15.66 46.03 -33.67
CA THR A 720 -15.12 46.80 -34.79
C THR A 720 -14.70 48.20 -34.35
N VAL A 721 -13.92 48.90 -35.17
CA VAL A 721 -13.53 50.31 -34.94
C VAL A 721 -14.74 51.24 -34.72
N ASP A 722 -15.90 50.91 -35.30
CA ASP A 722 -17.15 51.66 -35.16
C ASP A 722 -17.99 51.26 -33.92
N GLY A 723 -17.44 50.40 -33.04
CA GLY A 723 -18.09 49.94 -31.81
C GLY A 723 -19.11 48.81 -31.98
N ARG A 724 -19.40 48.39 -33.22
CA ARG A 724 -20.29 47.24 -33.51
C ARG A 724 -19.63 45.93 -33.08
N VAL A 725 -20.45 45.01 -32.61
CA VAL A 725 -20.05 43.65 -32.20
C VAL A 725 -19.55 42.88 -33.42
N VAL A 726 -18.44 42.15 -33.28
CA VAL A 726 -17.98 41.25 -34.35
C VAL A 726 -19.00 40.13 -34.53
N PRO A 727 -19.45 39.82 -35.76
CA PRO A 727 -20.57 38.90 -35.96
C PRO A 727 -20.28 37.45 -35.54
N PHE A 728 -21.31 36.77 -35.03
CA PHE A 728 -21.27 35.33 -34.74
C PHE A 728 -20.86 34.51 -35.96
N GLY A 729 -20.05 33.47 -35.74
CA GLY A 729 -19.61 32.53 -36.77
C GLY A 729 -18.44 33.03 -37.65
N ALA A 730 -17.87 34.21 -37.39
CA ALA A 730 -16.62 34.61 -38.04
C ALA A 730 -15.47 33.70 -37.60
N THR A 731 -14.62 33.30 -38.54
CA THR A 731 -13.48 32.40 -38.28
C THR A 731 -12.30 33.19 -37.75
N VAL A 732 -11.69 32.71 -36.67
CA VAL A 732 -10.53 33.33 -36.04
C VAL A 732 -9.31 32.47 -36.26
N THR A 733 -8.29 33.03 -36.90
CA THR A 733 -7.03 32.36 -37.24
C THR A 733 -5.85 33.05 -36.56
N ASP A 734 -4.77 32.32 -36.32
CA ASP A 734 -3.50 32.89 -35.88
C ASP A 734 -2.65 33.43 -37.04
N GLY A 735 -1.46 33.94 -36.74
CA GLY A 735 -0.53 34.46 -37.75
C GLY A 735 0.02 33.41 -38.73
N GLN A 736 -0.20 32.11 -38.51
CA GLN A 736 0.14 31.04 -39.44
C GLN A 736 -1.06 30.56 -40.27
N GLY A 737 -2.25 31.12 -40.02
CA GLY A 737 -3.49 30.72 -40.68
C GLY A 737 -4.18 29.52 -40.04
N GLU A 738 -3.70 29.04 -38.89
CA GLU A 738 -4.33 27.95 -38.14
C GLU A 738 -5.57 28.47 -37.40
N VAL A 739 -6.64 27.67 -37.40
CA VAL A 739 -7.91 28.07 -36.77
C VAL A 739 -7.78 28.00 -35.25
N VAL A 740 -7.90 29.16 -34.60
CA VAL A 740 -7.90 29.29 -33.14
C VAL A 740 -9.31 29.09 -32.58
N GLY A 741 -10.33 29.51 -33.32
CA GLY A 741 -11.73 29.36 -32.91
C GLY A 741 -12.70 30.12 -33.81
N VAL A 742 -13.91 30.33 -33.30
CA VAL A 742 -14.98 31.09 -33.96
C VAL A 742 -15.58 32.12 -33.01
N VAL A 743 -16.03 33.23 -33.56
CA VAL A 743 -16.73 34.28 -32.80
C VAL A 743 -18.08 33.75 -32.31
N GLN A 744 -18.29 33.84 -31.00
CA GLN A 744 -19.52 33.46 -30.29
C GLN A 744 -20.50 34.66 -30.19
N GLY A 745 -21.60 34.47 -29.46
CA GLY A 745 -22.54 35.55 -29.16
C GLY A 745 -21.83 36.76 -28.54
N ASP A 746 -22.36 37.96 -28.77
CA ASP A 746 -21.81 39.22 -28.25
C ASP A 746 -20.36 39.55 -28.65
N GLY A 747 -19.85 38.92 -29.73
CA GLY A 747 -18.52 39.18 -30.28
C GLY A 747 -17.41 38.55 -29.46
N GLU A 748 -17.72 37.53 -28.66
CA GLU A 748 -16.76 36.87 -27.79
C GLU A 748 -15.91 35.85 -28.56
N ILE A 749 -14.61 35.83 -28.27
CA ILE A 749 -13.64 34.91 -28.87
C ILE A 749 -12.89 34.26 -27.71
N PHE A 750 -13.01 32.94 -27.57
CA PHE A 750 -12.21 32.20 -26.60
C PHE A 750 -10.86 31.83 -27.20
N VAL A 751 -9.79 32.39 -26.64
CA VAL A 751 -8.41 32.14 -27.05
C VAL A 751 -7.78 31.19 -26.03
N PRO A 752 -7.53 29.92 -26.39
CA PRO A 752 -7.08 28.90 -25.45
C PRO A 752 -5.65 29.16 -24.93
N ASN A 753 -4.81 29.86 -25.69
CA ASN A 753 -3.47 30.25 -25.24
C ASN A 753 -2.94 31.53 -25.91
N ALA A 754 -3.28 32.68 -25.34
CA ALA A 754 -2.84 33.99 -25.83
C ALA A 754 -1.33 34.24 -25.74
N LEU A 755 -0.56 33.41 -25.01
CA LEU A 755 0.91 33.49 -25.03
C LEU A 755 1.49 33.01 -26.36
N ALA A 756 0.84 32.04 -27.01
CA ALA A 756 1.26 31.51 -28.31
C ALA A 756 0.70 32.32 -29.47
N THR A 757 -0.49 32.91 -29.30
CA THR A 757 -1.23 33.61 -30.37
C THR A 757 -1.57 35.06 -29.99
N PRO A 758 -0.57 35.96 -29.90
CA PRO A 758 -0.80 37.37 -29.53
C PRO A 758 -1.50 38.18 -30.62
N ARG A 759 -1.54 37.67 -31.85
CA ARG A 759 -2.21 38.29 -33.00
C ARG A 759 -3.17 37.31 -33.63
N LEU A 760 -4.38 37.78 -33.90
CA LEU A 760 -5.44 36.99 -34.52
C LEU A 760 -6.01 37.72 -35.74
N THR A 761 -6.44 36.96 -36.74
CA THR A 761 -7.15 37.46 -37.91
C THR A 761 -8.56 36.89 -37.93
N VAL A 762 -9.55 37.77 -38.04
CA VAL A 762 -10.97 37.43 -38.10
C VAL A 762 -11.47 37.59 -39.53
N ARG A 763 -12.12 36.55 -40.06
CA ARG A 763 -12.61 36.49 -41.44
C ARG A 763 -14.07 36.04 -41.50
N ARG A 764 -14.88 36.73 -42.30
CA ARG A 764 -16.27 36.34 -42.65
C ARG A 764 -16.65 36.99 -43.98
N ASP A 765 -17.45 36.32 -44.80
CA ASP A 765 -17.76 36.75 -46.17
C ASP A 765 -18.45 38.12 -46.28
N ASP A 766 -19.10 38.58 -45.22
CA ASP A 766 -19.84 39.85 -45.17
C ASP A 766 -19.17 40.93 -44.33
N MET A 767 -17.87 40.80 -44.04
CA MET A 767 -17.05 41.82 -43.40
C MET A 767 -15.62 41.86 -43.96
N PRO A 768 -14.96 43.03 -43.99
CA PRO A 768 -13.54 43.08 -44.30
C PRO A 768 -12.72 42.32 -43.25
N ASP A 769 -11.69 41.59 -43.69
CA ASP A 769 -10.74 40.91 -42.82
C ASP A 769 -10.16 41.91 -41.79
N CYS A 770 -10.18 41.54 -40.52
CA CYS A 770 -9.70 42.42 -39.45
C CYS A 770 -8.74 41.71 -38.49
N GLY A 771 -7.76 42.46 -38.01
CA GLY A 771 -6.74 42.01 -37.07
C GLY A 771 -7.10 42.40 -35.63
N LEU A 772 -6.80 41.47 -34.70
CA LEU A 772 -6.92 41.65 -33.27
C LEU A 772 -5.55 41.43 -32.61
N ASP A 773 -5.08 42.42 -31.87
CA ASP A 773 -3.88 42.31 -31.02
C ASP A 773 -4.29 42.03 -29.57
N ILE A 774 -3.82 40.92 -29.01
CA ILE A 774 -4.01 40.56 -27.61
C ILE A 774 -2.84 41.13 -26.79
N ARG A 775 -3.12 42.16 -25.99
CA ARG A 775 -2.15 42.79 -25.08
C ARG A 775 -2.57 42.61 -23.64
N LEU A 776 -2.01 41.60 -22.99
CA LEU A 776 -2.33 41.27 -21.60
C LEU A 776 -1.29 41.89 -20.66
N GLY A 777 -1.71 42.28 -19.46
CA GLY A 777 -0.82 42.79 -18.42
C GLY A 777 0.16 41.72 -17.88
N GLU A 778 1.20 42.13 -17.15
CA GLU A 778 2.19 41.20 -16.58
C GLU A 778 1.62 40.31 -15.46
N GLN A 779 0.67 40.83 -14.66
CA GLN A 779 0.01 40.04 -13.63
C GLN A 779 -0.90 38.96 -14.24
N ARG A 780 -0.75 37.74 -13.74
CA ARG A 780 -1.53 36.56 -14.14
C ARG A 780 -2.39 36.13 -12.96
N ASP A 781 -3.69 35.96 -13.17
CA ASP A 781 -4.54 35.30 -12.19
C ASP A 781 -4.49 33.78 -12.41
N THR A 782 -3.79 33.08 -11.52
CA THR A 782 -3.63 31.61 -11.60
C THR A 782 -4.87 30.85 -11.12
N ASN A 783 -5.86 31.54 -10.53
CA ASN A 783 -7.10 30.96 -10.03
C ASN A 783 -8.27 31.11 -11.01
N ALA A 784 -8.19 32.05 -11.95
CA ALA A 784 -9.18 32.21 -13.03
C ALA A 784 -8.93 31.20 -14.16
N TYR A 785 -9.99 30.58 -14.68
CA TYR A 785 -9.86 29.70 -15.84
C TYR A 785 -9.54 30.46 -17.13
N TYR A 786 -9.98 31.71 -17.23
CA TYR A 786 -9.64 32.64 -18.31
C TYR A 786 -9.67 34.08 -17.79
N GLU A 787 -8.95 34.96 -18.46
CA GLU A 787 -9.04 36.41 -18.29
C GLU A 787 -10.01 36.99 -19.33
N SER A 788 -10.81 37.99 -18.98
CA SER A 788 -11.63 38.70 -19.97
C SER A 788 -10.93 39.98 -20.41
N MET A 789 -10.99 40.28 -21.71
CA MET A 789 -10.50 41.56 -22.22
C MET A 789 -11.33 42.08 -23.38
N ALA A 790 -11.34 43.39 -23.57
CA ALA A 790 -11.87 43.99 -24.79
C ALA A 790 -10.75 44.16 -25.83
N ALA A 791 -11.05 43.88 -27.09
CA ALA A 791 -10.14 44.15 -28.20
C ALA A 791 -10.89 44.82 -29.36
N VAL A 792 -10.19 45.68 -30.08
CA VAL A 792 -10.73 46.38 -31.25
C VAL A 792 -10.25 45.67 -32.51
N CYS A 793 -11.18 45.14 -33.32
CA CYS A 793 -10.87 44.57 -34.62
C CYS A 793 -10.61 45.70 -35.61
N ARG A 794 -9.36 45.81 -36.06
CA ARG A 794 -8.93 46.84 -37.02
C ARG A 794 -8.87 46.22 -38.42
N PRO A 795 -9.42 46.86 -39.45
CA PRO A 795 -9.30 46.37 -40.82
C PRO A 795 -7.83 46.12 -41.17
N ILE A 796 -7.55 44.99 -41.82
CA ILE A 796 -6.22 44.73 -42.38
C ILE A 796 -6.21 45.40 -43.75
N GLU A 797 -5.39 46.45 -43.91
CA GLU A 797 -5.13 47.02 -45.23
C GLU A 797 -4.44 45.95 -46.08
N ASN A 798 -5.17 45.41 -47.06
CA ASN A 798 -4.56 44.62 -48.11
C ASN A 798 -3.71 45.57 -48.95
N ASP A 799 -2.39 45.50 -48.82
CA ASP A 799 -1.47 46.09 -49.78
C ASP A 799 -1.78 45.47 -51.15
N PRO A 800 -2.27 46.24 -52.14
CA PRO A 800 -2.69 45.69 -53.41
C PRO A 800 -1.47 45.11 -54.14
N ARG A 801 -1.49 43.79 -54.35
CA ARG A 801 -0.56 43.10 -55.26
C ARG A 801 -0.75 43.54 -56.71
#